data_AF-Q7VXV2-F1
#
_entry.id   AF-Q7VXV2-F1
#
_cell.length_a   1.000
_cell.length_b   1.000
_cell.length_c   1.000
_cell.angle_alpha   90.00
_cell.angle_beta   90.00
_cell.angle_gamma   90.00
#
_symmetry.space_group_name_H-M   'P 1'
#
loop_
_entity.id
_entity.type
_entity.pdbx_description
1 polymer ?
#
loop_
_entity_poly.entity_id
_entity_poly.type
_entity_poly.pdbx_seq_one_letter_code
_entity_poly.pdbx_strand_id
1 'polypeptide(L)'
;MFSFLSRIRKPRRADTAAGPTGGPASGPTILDLLEAALAEPGESEEAGRELLQQARQVLERHAAVHKPAAALPELLDYVRRYPHTELFQVLVARALEAAHRSDEGLAVWRGIHQRFPDSSEAFILMLRGVKRQQGIEAGRAEIELYFSGGSSSAREILLEAKSWDEIGQSEQADACFERLSRQHPEFENGYVGWAQSLTRRGALWRARDVLQAGLDAIGDGARKLTRRLVDLNADLAALRRLGVEGDGRDVPVSILVLEKMLQEIGRRRNAEYDAGPESFVGPVLMINGSLGAGGAERQFVNTAVAMQSAIQQGQSIAGYGVLGPVQVVCRSLRSREGADFFAATLRDAGIPVSVYSDMQAWGGCEFSSLLAPYREYLRFLPKQIIEGTTKLTDVMRSSVPSVVHIWQDGSIFACALAALLAGVPRIVLSVRTMPPVDRPDRYRVEYDIIYSELLKMRGVALSSNSQFAAHRYADWLGVDERRIPVVYNGLAPLKSVQDDACTAMMAQFDARTSDARFTVGTVMRVDDNKRPFLWVEAAQRFAASHPHVRFIMVGGGPLLESVREFAQRLGMGERILFTGLSRRVGYWLTQFNAFLLLSRFEGLPNVLIEAQFSGVPVVTTLAGGAGEAVQEGVTGLTLPADTVTAPDVAEALARIHDMCAADPGIARKAADWASARFSLNQMIASTVRCYQMP
;
A
#
# COMPACT_ATOMS: atom_id res chain seq x y z
N MET A 1 15.78 6.25 -28.97
CA MET A 1 14.41 5.77 -29.20
C MET A 1 13.90 4.98 -27.99
N PHE A 2 14.65 3.98 -27.58
CA PHE A 2 14.61 3.33 -26.27
C PHE A 2 14.47 4.25 -25.02
N SER A 3 15.29 5.31 -24.88
CA SER A 3 15.12 6.37 -23.84
C SER A 3 13.78 7.11 -23.87
N PHE A 4 13.01 7.01 -24.97
CA PHE A 4 11.66 7.55 -25.10
C PHE A 4 10.61 6.48 -24.84
N LEU A 5 10.86 5.23 -25.26
CA LEU A 5 10.01 4.07 -24.94
C LEU A 5 9.93 3.82 -23.43
N SER A 6 10.94 4.23 -22.66
CA SER A 6 10.90 4.26 -21.19
C SER A 6 10.00 5.38 -20.61
N ARG A 7 9.61 6.38 -21.42
CA ARG A 7 8.75 7.51 -21.06
C ARG A 7 7.28 7.34 -21.46
N ILE A 8 6.93 6.30 -22.23
CA ILE A 8 5.53 5.88 -22.42
C ILE A 8 5.03 5.39 -21.06
N ARG A 9 4.56 6.34 -20.25
CA ARG A 9 3.95 6.09 -18.94
C ARG A 9 2.71 5.23 -19.16
N LYS A 10 2.55 4.24 -18.29
CA LYS A 10 1.27 3.57 -18.02
C LYS A 10 0.13 4.61 -18.01
N PRO A 11 -1.01 4.37 -18.67
CA PRO A 11 -2.27 4.86 -18.12
C PRO A 11 -2.36 4.33 -16.69
N ARG A 12 -2.67 5.20 -15.72
CA ARG A 12 -2.94 4.75 -14.34
C ARG A 12 -4.02 3.66 -14.42
N ARG A 13 -3.84 2.59 -13.64
CA ARG A 13 -4.76 1.44 -13.49
C ARG A 13 -6.21 1.96 -13.49
N ALA A 14 -6.83 1.92 -14.65
CA ALA A 14 -8.21 2.28 -14.91
C ALA A 14 -8.60 1.39 -16.08
N ASP A 15 -9.58 0.55 -15.82
CA ASP A 15 -10.31 -0.28 -16.77
C ASP A 15 -9.49 -1.35 -17.49
N THR A 16 -9.48 -2.54 -16.90
CA THR A 16 -9.97 -3.75 -17.58
C THR A 16 -10.36 -4.76 -16.51
N ALA A 17 -11.63 -5.18 -16.55
CA ALA A 17 -12.14 -6.26 -15.74
C ALA A 17 -11.27 -7.52 -15.96
N ALA A 18 -10.83 -8.16 -14.88
CA ALA A 18 -10.69 -9.60 -14.93
C ALA A 18 -12.12 -10.14 -15.07
N GLY A 19 -12.54 -10.37 -16.32
CA GLY A 19 -13.67 -11.26 -16.56
C GLY A 19 -13.39 -12.62 -15.91
N PRO A 20 -14.43 -13.43 -15.65
CA PRO A 20 -14.23 -14.77 -15.12
C PRO A 20 -13.18 -15.48 -15.99
N THR A 21 -12.29 -16.24 -15.37
CA THR A 21 -11.46 -17.23 -16.06
C THR A 21 -12.43 -18.19 -16.75
N GLY A 22 -12.84 -17.83 -17.96
CA GLY A 22 -13.46 -18.72 -18.92
C GLY A 22 -12.50 -19.89 -19.13
N GLY A 23 -13.07 -21.06 -19.37
CA GLY A 23 -12.32 -22.24 -19.78
C GLY A 23 -11.38 -21.95 -20.97
N PRO A 24 -10.49 -22.88 -21.30
CA PRO A 24 -9.39 -22.65 -22.24
C PRO A 24 -9.89 -21.93 -23.50
N ALA A 25 -9.44 -20.69 -23.70
CA ALA A 25 -9.78 -19.92 -24.88
C ALA A 25 -9.25 -20.68 -26.10
N SER A 26 -10.15 -21.14 -26.96
CA SER A 26 -9.86 -22.00 -28.11
C SER A 26 -9.24 -21.25 -29.30
N GLY A 27 -8.46 -20.20 -29.05
CA GLY A 27 -7.80 -19.37 -30.07
C GLY A 27 -6.32 -19.14 -29.73
N PRO A 28 -5.50 -18.77 -30.74
CA PRO A 28 -4.06 -18.56 -30.54
C PRO A 28 -3.80 -17.43 -29.53
N THR A 29 -2.87 -17.68 -28.62
CA THR A 29 -2.36 -16.67 -27.69
C THR A 29 -1.57 -15.58 -28.44
N ILE A 30 -1.30 -14.44 -27.80
CA ILE A 30 -0.45 -13.41 -28.44
C ILE A 30 0.98 -13.92 -28.66
N LEU A 31 1.46 -14.84 -27.83
CA LEU A 31 2.73 -15.52 -28.04
C LEU A 31 2.68 -16.36 -29.33
N ASP A 32 1.63 -17.15 -29.53
CA ASP A 32 1.46 -17.92 -30.77
C ASP A 32 1.41 -17.01 -32.01
N LEU A 33 0.73 -15.87 -31.92
CA LEU A 33 0.67 -14.89 -33.00
C LEU A 33 2.02 -14.18 -33.25
N LEU A 34 2.79 -13.92 -32.19
CA LEU A 34 4.12 -13.33 -32.30
C LEU A 34 5.11 -14.32 -32.90
N GLU A 35 5.08 -15.59 -32.49
CA GLU A 35 5.91 -16.65 -33.06
C GLU A 35 5.58 -16.88 -34.53
N ALA A 36 4.28 -16.90 -34.89
CA ALA A 36 3.85 -16.97 -36.28
C ALA A 36 4.37 -15.77 -37.10
N ALA A 37 4.28 -14.54 -36.57
CA ALA A 37 4.81 -13.36 -37.23
C ALA A 37 6.32 -13.44 -37.45
N LEU A 38 7.08 -13.96 -36.48
CA LEU A 38 8.54 -14.10 -36.56
C LEU A 38 8.99 -15.24 -37.50
N ALA A 39 8.11 -16.18 -37.82
CA ALA A 39 8.42 -17.31 -38.70
C ALA A 39 8.28 -16.98 -40.19
N GLU A 40 7.63 -15.86 -40.56
CA GLU A 40 7.51 -15.43 -41.95
C GLU A 40 8.85 -14.86 -42.49
N PRO A 41 9.21 -15.14 -43.76
CA PRO A 41 10.35 -14.51 -44.41
C PRO A 41 10.03 -13.02 -44.65
N GLY A 42 10.33 -12.19 -43.65
CA GLY A 42 10.14 -10.75 -43.70
C GLY A 42 11.20 -10.03 -44.55
N GLU A 43 11.20 -8.71 -44.51
CA GLU A 43 12.19 -7.88 -45.18
C GLU A 43 13.56 -8.05 -44.52
N SER A 44 14.59 -8.24 -45.35
CA SER A 44 15.99 -8.39 -44.94
C SER A 44 16.67 -7.06 -44.63
N GLU A 45 16.05 -5.93 -44.99
CA GLU A 45 16.58 -4.58 -44.76
C GLU A 45 16.15 -4.04 -43.39
N GLU A 46 17.06 -3.37 -42.68
CA GLU A 46 16.79 -2.83 -41.35
C GLU A 46 15.79 -1.67 -41.44
N ALA A 47 14.72 -1.70 -40.64
CA ALA A 47 13.64 -0.73 -40.76
C ALA A 47 14.12 0.71 -40.48
N GLY A 48 13.82 1.62 -41.41
CA GLY A 48 14.15 3.04 -41.27
C GLY A 48 13.49 3.71 -40.06
N ARG A 49 14.08 4.83 -39.60
CA ARG A 49 13.58 5.60 -38.44
C ARG A 49 12.11 6.04 -38.57
N GLU A 50 11.65 6.30 -39.78
CA GLU A 50 10.29 6.75 -40.05
C GLU A 50 9.25 5.64 -39.76
N LEU A 51 9.53 4.40 -40.16
CA LEU A 51 8.67 3.24 -39.87
C LEU A 51 8.57 2.97 -38.37
N LEU A 52 9.70 3.08 -37.66
CA LEU A 52 9.72 2.96 -36.19
C LEU A 52 8.90 4.06 -35.51
N GLN A 53 8.90 5.27 -36.06
CA GLN A 53 8.07 6.36 -35.57
C GLN A 53 6.58 6.10 -35.83
N GLN A 54 6.21 5.57 -37.00
CA GLN A 54 4.83 5.20 -37.35
C GLN A 54 4.31 4.10 -36.42
N ALA A 55 5.06 3.00 -36.24
CA ALA A 55 4.68 1.91 -35.32
C ALA A 55 4.50 2.42 -33.88
N ARG A 56 5.34 3.35 -33.44
CA ARG A 56 5.18 3.99 -32.13
C ARG A 56 3.88 4.80 -32.01
N GLN A 57 3.50 5.55 -33.05
CA GLN A 57 2.27 6.34 -33.06
C GLN A 57 1.00 5.47 -33.00
N VAL A 58 1.07 4.22 -33.47
CA VAL A 58 0.00 3.23 -33.28
C VAL A 58 -0.26 3.02 -31.78
N LEU A 59 0.78 2.65 -31.01
CA LEU A 59 0.64 2.43 -29.57
C LEU A 59 0.16 3.70 -28.84
N GLU A 60 0.69 4.88 -29.19
CA GLU A 60 0.31 6.14 -28.56
C GLU A 60 -1.17 6.50 -28.79
N ARG A 61 -1.69 6.31 -30.02
CA ARG A 61 -3.12 6.52 -30.33
C ARG A 61 -4.03 5.63 -29.48
N HIS A 62 -3.72 4.35 -29.38
CA HIS A 62 -4.52 3.40 -28.62
C HIS A 62 -4.40 3.59 -27.10
N ALA A 63 -3.22 3.97 -26.62
CA ALA A 63 -3.01 4.29 -25.21
C ALA A 63 -3.77 5.55 -24.77
N ALA A 64 -3.88 6.56 -25.65
CA ALA A 64 -4.63 7.80 -25.37
C ALA A 64 -6.12 7.57 -25.11
N VAL A 65 -6.70 6.51 -25.69
CA VAL A 65 -8.10 6.09 -25.47
C VAL A 65 -8.23 4.92 -24.50
N HIS A 66 -7.19 4.67 -23.68
CA HIS A 66 -7.15 3.61 -22.66
C HIS A 66 -7.35 2.18 -23.19
N LYS A 67 -7.01 1.91 -24.46
CA LYS A 67 -7.11 0.58 -25.07
C LYS A 67 -5.79 0.10 -25.71
N PRO A 68 -4.68 0.05 -24.96
CA PRO A 68 -3.35 -0.26 -25.53
C PRO A 68 -3.25 -1.65 -26.18
N ALA A 69 -4.05 -2.64 -25.75
CA ALA A 69 -4.08 -3.97 -26.38
C ALA A 69 -4.59 -3.93 -27.84
N ALA A 70 -5.39 -2.92 -28.20
CA ALA A 70 -5.91 -2.79 -29.56
C ALA A 70 -4.81 -2.44 -30.59
N ALA A 71 -3.63 -2.01 -30.14
CA ALA A 71 -2.47 -1.79 -31.01
C ALA A 71 -1.79 -3.09 -31.46
N LEU A 72 -2.03 -4.22 -30.78
CA LEU A 72 -1.27 -5.46 -30.99
C LEU A 72 -1.35 -5.99 -32.43
N PRO A 73 -2.50 -6.04 -33.13
CA PRO A 73 -2.55 -6.54 -34.51
C PRO A 73 -1.67 -5.72 -35.47
N GLU A 74 -1.73 -4.39 -35.38
CA GLU A 74 -0.90 -3.51 -36.21
C GLU A 74 0.59 -3.63 -35.85
N LEU A 75 0.93 -3.73 -34.56
CA LEU A 75 2.32 -3.91 -34.12
C LEU A 75 2.91 -5.27 -34.54
N LEU A 76 2.11 -6.33 -34.49
CA LEU A 76 2.51 -7.66 -34.96
C LEU A 76 2.76 -7.67 -36.46
N ASP A 77 2.03 -6.87 -37.24
CA ASP A 77 2.28 -6.72 -38.66
C ASP A 77 3.64 -6.06 -38.96
N TYR A 78 4.09 -5.11 -38.12
CA TYR A 78 5.46 -4.60 -38.21
C TYR A 78 6.50 -5.66 -37.84
N VAL A 79 6.25 -6.48 -36.81
CA VAL A 79 7.16 -7.60 -36.45
C VAL A 79 7.25 -8.61 -37.59
N ARG A 80 6.12 -8.94 -38.22
CA ARG A 80 6.04 -9.85 -39.36
C ARG A 80 6.83 -9.35 -40.56
N ARG A 81 6.70 -8.05 -40.88
CA ARG A 81 7.44 -7.41 -41.97
C ARG A 81 8.92 -7.23 -41.65
N TYR A 82 9.29 -7.03 -40.38
CA TYR A 82 10.66 -6.75 -39.95
C TYR A 82 11.08 -7.62 -38.74
N PRO A 83 11.18 -8.94 -38.90
CA PRO A 83 11.38 -9.88 -37.78
C PRO A 83 12.72 -9.68 -37.06
N HIS A 84 13.72 -9.18 -37.78
CA HIS A 84 15.05 -8.88 -37.25
C HIS A 84 15.18 -7.50 -36.59
N THR A 85 14.12 -6.69 -36.59
CA THR A 85 14.11 -5.38 -35.92
C THR A 85 13.55 -5.51 -34.51
N GLU A 86 14.45 -5.58 -33.52
CA GLU A 86 14.16 -5.70 -32.08
C GLU A 86 13.07 -4.73 -31.59
N LEU A 87 13.12 -3.49 -32.08
CA LEU A 87 12.31 -2.38 -31.60
C LEU A 87 10.81 -2.54 -31.84
N PHE A 88 10.38 -3.30 -32.85
CA PHE A 88 8.95 -3.60 -33.03
C PHE A 88 8.46 -4.61 -31.99
N GLN A 89 9.28 -5.60 -31.64
CA GLN A 89 8.97 -6.55 -30.57
C GLN A 89 8.91 -5.84 -29.21
N VAL A 90 9.78 -4.85 -28.98
CA VAL A 90 9.72 -3.97 -27.80
C VAL A 90 8.38 -3.23 -27.71
N LEU A 91 7.84 -2.74 -28.83
CA LEU A 91 6.53 -2.07 -28.85
C LEU A 91 5.40 -3.05 -28.48
N VAL A 92 5.47 -4.31 -28.94
CA VAL A 92 4.52 -5.37 -28.55
C VAL A 92 4.56 -5.62 -27.05
N ALA A 93 5.75 -5.80 -26.47
CA ALA A 93 5.92 -6.00 -25.03
C ALA A 93 5.34 -4.81 -24.23
N ARG A 94 5.59 -3.57 -24.70
CA ARG A 94 5.05 -2.35 -24.07
C ARG A 94 3.52 -2.24 -24.17
N ALA A 95 2.93 -2.64 -25.29
CA ALA A 95 1.48 -2.69 -25.45
C ALA A 95 0.84 -3.66 -24.45
N LEU A 96 1.44 -4.85 -24.28
CA LEU A 96 1.00 -5.85 -23.29
C LEU A 96 1.13 -5.33 -21.85
N GLU A 97 2.26 -4.72 -21.50
CA GLU A 97 2.47 -4.11 -20.18
C GLU A 97 1.45 -2.99 -19.89
N ALA A 98 1.17 -2.15 -20.89
CA ALA A 98 0.18 -1.07 -20.80
C ALA A 98 -1.25 -1.62 -20.67
N ALA A 99 -1.51 -2.79 -21.26
CA ALA A 99 -2.79 -3.52 -21.16
C ALA A 99 -2.90 -4.42 -19.92
N HIS A 100 -1.96 -4.32 -18.97
CA HIS A 100 -1.91 -5.14 -17.75
C HIS A 100 -1.72 -6.66 -17.99
N ARG A 101 -1.33 -7.08 -19.20
CA ARG A 101 -0.99 -8.47 -19.56
C ARG A 101 0.50 -8.72 -19.29
N SER A 102 0.88 -8.64 -18.01
CA SER A 102 2.29 -8.57 -17.61
C SER A 102 3.04 -9.88 -17.87
N ASP A 103 2.40 -11.03 -17.67
CA ASP A 103 3.04 -12.35 -17.87
C ASP A 103 3.40 -12.57 -19.34
N GLU A 104 2.47 -12.25 -20.24
CA GLU A 104 2.71 -12.27 -21.69
C GLU A 104 3.79 -11.25 -22.09
N GLY A 105 3.75 -10.04 -21.53
CA GLY A 105 4.79 -9.04 -21.77
C GLY A 105 6.18 -9.53 -21.35
N LEU A 106 6.30 -10.23 -20.22
CA LEU A 106 7.57 -10.81 -19.77
C LEU A 106 8.05 -11.95 -20.68
N ALA A 107 7.14 -12.78 -21.18
CA ALA A 107 7.48 -13.81 -22.16
C ALA A 107 8.03 -13.20 -23.45
N VAL A 108 7.44 -12.11 -23.94
CA VAL A 108 7.98 -11.35 -25.09
C VAL A 108 9.37 -10.81 -24.79
N TRP A 109 9.59 -10.22 -23.60
CA TRP A 109 10.92 -9.74 -23.20
C TRP A 109 11.99 -10.84 -23.18
N ARG A 110 11.66 -12.02 -22.67
CA ARG A 110 12.56 -13.19 -22.70
C ARG A 110 12.85 -13.64 -24.12
N GLY A 111 11.84 -13.66 -25.00
CA GLY A 111 12.03 -13.98 -26.41
C GLY A 111 12.91 -12.98 -27.16
N ILE A 112 12.75 -11.66 -26.89
CA ILE A 112 13.63 -10.62 -27.42
C ILE A 112 15.07 -10.88 -26.96
N HIS A 113 15.27 -11.14 -25.66
CA HIS A 113 16.59 -11.38 -25.11
C HIS A 113 17.28 -12.60 -25.74
N GLN A 114 16.55 -13.69 -25.98
CA GLN A 114 17.06 -14.89 -26.65
C GLN A 114 17.48 -14.62 -28.11
N ARG A 115 16.71 -13.80 -28.84
CA ARG A 115 16.99 -13.47 -30.25
C ARG A 115 18.06 -12.39 -30.42
N PHE A 116 18.15 -11.48 -29.46
CA PHE A 116 19.07 -10.33 -29.46
C PHE A 116 19.91 -10.33 -28.17
N PRO A 117 20.80 -11.31 -28.00
CA PRO A 117 21.57 -11.47 -26.75
C PRO A 117 22.48 -10.27 -26.45
N ASP A 118 22.88 -9.52 -27.47
CA ASP A 118 23.71 -8.31 -27.35
C ASP A 118 22.91 -7.05 -26.96
N SER A 119 21.58 -7.13 -26.93
CA SER A 119 20.74 -6.00 -26.53
C SER A 119 20.74 -5.81 -25.02
N SER A 120 21.68 -4.98 -24.57
CA SER A 120 21.77 -4.47 -23.20
C SER A 120 20.44 -3.93 -22.68
N GLU A 121 19.65 -3.27 -23.52
CA GLU A 121 18.42 -2.62 -23.08
C GLU A 121 17.24 -3.58 -22.95
N ALA A 122 17.08 -4.54 -23.88
CA ALA A 122 16.10 -5.61 -23.71
C ALA A 122 16.37 -6.40 -22.44
N PHE A 123 17.64 -6.69 -22.13
CA PHE A 123 18.00 -7.41 -20.91
C PHE A 123 17.57 -6.64 -19.64
N ILE A 124 17.88 -5.34 -19.54
CA ILE A 124 17.45 -4.51 -18.40
C ILE A 124 15.92 -4.43 -18.27
N LEU A 125 15.22 -4.32 -19.40
CA LEU A 125 13.75 -4.25 -19.40
C LEU A 125 13.10 -5.59 -19.03
N MET A 126 13.70 -6.71 -19.45
CA MET A 126 13.35 -8.06 -19.03
C MET A 126 13.53 -8.21 -17.52
N LEU A 127 14.70 -7.84 -16.97
CA LEU A 127 14.98 -7.88 -15.53
C LEU A 127 13.98 -7.07 -14.71
N ARG A 128 13.59 -5.88 -15.20
CA ARG A 128 12.52 -5.07 -14.58
C ARG A 128 11.18 -5.81 -14.52
N GLY A 129 10.86 -6.58 -15.56
CA GLY A 129 9.70 -7.46 -15.61
C GLY A 129 9.80 -8.61 -14.59
N VAL A 130 10.93 -9.31 -14.58
CA VAL A 130 11.23 -10.41 -13.64
C VAL A 130 11.12 -9.93 -12.20
N LYS A 131 11.82 -8.86 -11.82
CA LYS A 131 11.75 -8.29 -10.46
C LYS A 131 10.32 -7.97 -10.04
N ARG A 132 9.52 -7.43 -10.96
CA ARG A 132 8.13 -7.04 -10.68
C ARG A 132 7.22 -8.24 -10.44
N GLN A 133 7.43 -9.35 -11.16
CA GLN A 133 6.51 -10.49 -11.18
C GLN A 133 6.98 -11.64 -10.29
N GLN A 134 8.29 -11.89 -10.26
CA GLN A 134 8.93 -13.05 -9.67
C GLN A 134 9.85 -12.67 -8.49
N GLY A 135 10.04 -11.37 -8.23
CA GLY A 135 10.81 -10.87 -7.10
C GLY A 135 12.31 -10.69 -7.37
N ILE A 136 13.02 -10.20 -6.36
CA ILE A 136 14.44 -9.83 -6.46
C ILE A 136 15.32 -11.07 -6.68
N GLU A 137 15.04 -12.18 -6.00
CA GLU A 137 15.82 -13.42 -6.14
C GLU A 137 15.78 -14.01 -7.56
N ALA A 138 14.61 -13.97 -8.21
CA ALA A 138 14.51 -14.39 -9.61
C ALA A 138 15.33 -13.46 -10.52
N GLY A 139 15.28 -12.15 -10.28
CA GLY A 139 16.10 -11.18 -11.00
C GLY A 139 17.60 -11.41 -10.80
N ARG A 140 18.01 -11.76 -9.57
CA ARG A 140 19.40 -12.11 -9.25
C ARG A 140 19.86 -13.35 -10.01
N ALA A 141 19.06 -14.41 -10.04
CA ALA A 141 19.39 -15.63 -10.77
C ALA A 141 19.58 -15.38 -12.27
N GLU A 142 18.75 -14.53 -12.89
CA GLU A 142 18.89 -14.14 -14.30
C GLU A 142 20.21 -13.39 -14.56
N ILE A 143 20.63 -12.52 -13.63
CA ILE A 143 21.91 -11.78 -13.73
C ILE A 143 23.10 -12.74 -13.58
N GLU A 144 23.09 -13.59 -12.56
CA GLU A 144 24.16 -14.56 -12.30
C GLU A 144 24.32 -15.55 -13.46
N LEU A 145 23.22 -15.96 -14.09
CA LEU A 145 23.24 -16.80 -15.28
C LEU A 145 23.85 -16.06 -16.48
N TYR A 146 23.39 -14.84 -16.76
CA TYR A 146 23.83 -14.07 -17.92
C TYR A 146 25.32 -13.70 -17.86
N PHE A 147 25.83 -13.41 -16.66
CA PHE A 147 27.25 -13.07 -16.43
C PHE A 147 28.08 -14.23 -15.86
N SER A 148 27.63 -15.48 -16.01
CA SER A 148 28.32 -16.67 -15.47
C SER A 148 29.73 -16.87 -16.01
N GLY A 149 29.99 -16.42 -17.24
CA GLY A 149 31.34 -16.40 -17.85
C GLY A 149 32.25 -15.26 -17.35
N GLY A 150 31.75 -14.40 -16.47
CA GLY A 150 32.38 -13.15 -16.05
C GLY A 150 32.21 -12.03 -17.09
N SER A 151 32.36 -10.79 -16.63
CA SER A 151 32.39 -9.60 -17.49
C SER A 151 33.82 -9.10 -17.65
N SER A 152 34.30 -9.00 -18.89
CA SER A 152 35.70 -8.65 -19.18
C SER A 152 35.85 -7.30 -19.89
N SER A 153 34.91 -6.96 -20.77
CA SER A 153 34.92 -5.68 -21.47
C SER A 153 34.28 -4.57 -20.64
N ALA A 154 34.69 -3.32 -20.87
CA ALA A 154 34.10 -2.16 -20.21
C ALA A 154 32.56 -2.07 -20.38
N ARG A 155 32.04 -2.54 -21.52
CA ARG A 155 30.59 -2.54 -21.82
C ARG A 155 29.84 -3.62 -21.04
N GLU A 156 30.40 -4.82 -20.92
CA GLU A 156 29.82 -5.92 -20.14
C GLU A 156 29.76 -5.57 -18.66
N ILE A 157 30.86 -5.07 -18.09
CA ILE A 157 30.89 -4.68 -16.68
C ILE A 157 29.89 -3.55 -16.39
N LEU A 158 29.74 -2.58 -17.31
CA LEU A 158 28.73 -1.53 -17.20
C LEU A 158 27.30 -2.09 -17.26
N LEU A 159 27.03 -3.08 -18.11
CA LEU A 159 25.73 -3.73 -18.18
C LEU A 159 25.44 -4.50 -16.88
N GLU A 160 26.40 -5.26 -16.37
CA GLU A 160 26.30 -5.98 -15.10
C GLU A 160 25.98 -5.03 -13.95
N ALA A 161 26.71 -3.91 -13.84
CA ALA A 161 26.45 -2.87 -12.83
C ALA A 161 25.02 -2.32 -12.92
N LYS A 162 24.53 -2.03 -14.14
CA LYS A 162 23.16 -1.54 -14.36
C LYS A 162 22.10 -2.60 -14.04
N SER A 163 22.39 -3.87 -14.27
CA SER A 163 21.49 -4.98 -13.97
C SER A 163 21.27 -5.12 -12.48
N TRP A 164 22.35 -5.07 -11.69
CA TRP A 164 22.27 -5.04 -10.22
C TRP A 164 21.51 -3.81 -9.71
N ASP A 165 21.79 -2.62 -10.26
CA ASP A 165 21.10 -1.37 -9.91
C ASP A 165 19.59 -1.44 -10.21
N GLU A 166 19.18 -2.00 -11.36
CA GLU A 166 17.77 -2.14 -11.75
C GLU A 166 17.00 -3.03 -10.75
N ILE A 167 17.63 -4.10 -10.27
CA ILE A 167 17.00 -4.96 -9.26
C ILE A 167 17.10 -4.42 -7.82
N GLY A 168 17.87 -3.35 -7.61
CA GLY A 168 18.02 -2.66 -6.32
C GLY A 168 19.13 -3.22 -5.44
N GLN A 169 20.02 -4.04 -6.01
CA GLN A 169 21.20 -4.62 -5.34
C GLN A 169 22.36 -3.62 -5.43
N SER A 170 22.29 -2.58 -4.58
CA SER A 170 23.16 -1.40 -4.67
C SER A 170 24.64 -1.70 -4.42
N GLU A 171 24.95 -2.61 -3.49
CA GLU A 171 26.33 -2.98 -3.16
C GLU A 171 27.02 -3.70 -4.33
N GLN A 172 26.33 -4.66 -4.96
CA GLN A 172 26.84 -5.38 -6.13
C GLN A 172 26.98 -4.45 -7.34
N ALA A 173 26.04 -3.51 -7.52
CA ALA A 173 26.14 -2.50 -8.55
C ALA A 173 27.37 -1.61 -8.35
N ASP A 174 27.57 -1.09 -7.14
CA ASP A 174 28.73 -0.25 -6.79
C ASP A 174 30.05 -1.02 -6.94
N ALA A 175 30.13 -2.29 -6.52
CA ALA A 175 31.30 -3.13 -6.73
C ALA A 175 31.64 -3.32 -8.22
N CYS A 176 30.63 -3.47 -9.08
CA CYS A 176 30.83 -3.54 -10.53
C CYS A 176 31.33 -2.20 -11.10
N PHE A 177 30.78 -1.07 -10.65
CA PHE A 177 31.25 0.25 -11.07
C PHE A 177 32.69 0.54 -10.59
N GLU A 178 33.04 0.15 -9.37
CA GLU A 178 34.40 0.24 -8.83
C GLU A 178 35.39 -0.66 -9.59
N ARG A 179 34.94 -1.85 -10.01
CA ARG A 179 35.75 -2.72 -10.87
C ARG A 179 35.95 -2.08 -12.24
N LEU A 180 34.90 -1.51 -12.81
CA LEU A 180 34.94 -0.83 -14.11
C LEU A 180 35.91 0.36 -14.09
N SER A 181 35.85 1.21 -13.07
CA SER A 181 36.75 2.38 -12.97
C SER A 181 38.21 2.01 -12.77
N ARG A 182 38.50 0.88 -12.10
CA ARG A 182 39.86 0.36 -11.93
C ARG A 182 40.43 -0.28 -13.19
N GLN A 183 39.62 -1.07 -13.90
CA GLN A 183 40.08 -1.82 -15.07
C GLN A 183 40.07 -1.01 -16.36
N HIS A 184 39.15 -0.04 -16.49
CA HIS A 184 38.95 0.78 -17.68
C HIS A 184 38.79 2.26 -17.29
N PRO A 185 39.82 2.90 -16.68
CA PRO A 185 39.74 4.27 -16.17
C PRO A 185 39.48 5.33 -17.25
N GLU A 186 39.75 5.03 -18.52
CA GLU A 186 39.46 5.89 -19.67
C GLU A 186 37.99 5.82 -20.14
N PHE A 187 37.21 4.86 -19.63
CA PHE A 187 35.85 4.62 -20.07
C PHE A 187 34.84 5.60 -19.44
N GLU A 188 34.71 6.77 -20.05
CA GLU A 188 33.82 7.88 -19.63
C GLU A 188 32.39 7.43 -19.24
N ASN A 189 31.81 6.50 -20.01
CA ASN A 189 30.45 6.02 -19.77
C ASN A 189 30.29 5.23 -18.46
N GLY A 190 31.38 4.66 -17.93
CA GLY A 190 31.40 3.97 -16.63
C GLY A 190 31.10 4.94 -15.49
N TYR A 191 31.88 6.02 -15.40
CA TYR A 191 31.66 7.10 -14.42
C TYR A 191 30.31 7.78 -14.58
N VAL A 192 29.89 8.06 -15.82
CA VAL A 192 28.55 8.63 -16.09
C VAL A 192 27.45 7.69 -15.60
N GLY A 193 27.56 6.39 -15.89
CA GLY A 193 26.57 5.39 -15.48
C GLY A 193 26.48 5.25 -13.96
N TRP A 194 27.64 5.26 -13.28
CA TRP A 194 27.71 5.18 -11.83
C TRP A 194 27.12 6.41 -11.15
N ALA A 195 27.53 7.61 -11.58
CA ALA A 195 26.98 8.86 -11.08
C ALA A 195 25.47 8.95 -11.29
N GLN A 196 24.94 8.48 -12.42
CA GLN A 196 23.50 8.42 -12.66
C GLN A 196 22.77 7.46 -11.69
N SER A 197 23.36 6.31 -11.37
CA SER A 197 22.80 5.38 -10.37
C SER A 197 22.77 6.05 -8.99
N LEU A 198 23.89 6.65 -8.57
CA LEU A 198 23.99 7.37 -7.29
C LEU A 198 23.00 8.54 -7.21
N THR A 199 22.86 9.34 -8.27
CA THR A 199 21.86 10.42 -8.35
C THR A 199 20.43 9.88 -8.22
N ARG A 200 20.08 8.75 -8.86
CA ARG A 200 18.75 8.13 -8.70
C ARG A 200 18.48 7.67 -7.27
N ARG A 201 19.53 7.21 -6.56
CA ARG A 201 19.48 6.84 -5.14
C ARG A 201 19.51 8.03 -4.19
N GLY A 202 19.77 9.24 -4.70
CA GLY A 202 19.86 10.48 -3.92
C GLY A 202 21.23 10.77 -3.31
N ALA A 203 22.27 9.98 -3.63
CA ALA A 203 23.64 10.13 -3.13
C ALA A 203 24.44 11.17 -3.96
N LEU A 204 24.03 12.45 -3.89
CA LEU A 204 24.57 13.50 -4.77
C LEU A 204 26.06 13.82 -4.54
N TRP A 205 26.53 13.79 -3.28
CA TRP A 205 27.96 14.05 -2.99
C TRP A 205 28.86 12.96 -3.56
N ARG A 206 28.53 11.69 -3.33
CA ARG A 206 29.28 10.58 -3.93
C ARG A 206 29.19 10.58 -5.44
N ALA A 207 28.04 10.92 -6.02
CA ALA A 207 27.92 11.10 -7.47
C ALA A 207 28.89 12.18 -8.00
N ARG A 208 29.06 13.28 -7.26
CA ARG A 208 30.00 14.35 -7.59
C ARG A 208 31.44 13.89 -7.48
N ASP A 209 31.79 13.13 -6.45
CA ASP A 209 33.14 12.60 -6.28
C ASP A 209 33.49 11.58 -7.37
N VAL A 210 32.54 10.74 -7.78
CA VAL A 210 32.70 9.82 -8.93
C VAL A 210 32.91 10.59 -10.24
N LEU A 211 32.15 11.65 -10.49
CA LEU A 211 32.34 12.48 -11.70
C LEU A 211 33.69 13.20 -11.69
N GLN A 212 34.13 13.70 -10.53
CA GLN A 212 35.43 14.36 -10.37
C GLN A 212 36.56 13.35 -10.61
N ALA A 213 36.51 12.17 -9.99
CA ALA A 213 37.52 11.13 -10.19
C ALA A 213 37.62 10.70 -11.68
N GLY A 214 36.51 10.65 -12.40
CA GLY A 214 36.52 10.38 -13.84
C GLY A 214 37.14 11.51 -14.66
N LEU A 215 36.96 12.78 -14.28
CA LEU A 215 37.63 13.90 -14.93
C LEU A 215 39.14 13.87 -14.65
N ASP A 216 39.54 13.56 -13.43
CA ASP A 216 40.94 13.47 -13.05
C ASP A 216 41.64 12.31 -13.80
N ALA A 217 40.92 11.23 -14.09
CA ALA A 217 41.43 10.08 -14.85
C ALA A 217 41.50 10.30 -16.36
N ILE A 218 40.51 10.97 -16.97
CA ILE A 218 40.37 11.10 -18.43
C ILE A 218 40.92 12.44 -18.96
N GLY A 219 40.90 13.48 -18.15
CA GLY A 219 41.28 14.85 -18.53
C GLY A 219 40.24 15.60 -19.37
N ASP A 220 40.68 16.68 -20.01
CA ASP A 220 39.83 17.69 -20.66
C ASP A 220 38.94 17.19 -21.82
N GLY A 221 39.17 15.95 -22.30
CA GLY A 221 38.37 15.32 -23.34
C GLY A 221 36.98 14.80 -22.88
N ALA A 222 36.75 14.67 -21.57
CA ALA A 222 35.56 14.04 -20.99
C ALA A 222 34.33 14.97 -20.91
N ARG A 223 33.84 15.41 -22.07
CA ARG A 223 32.74 16.39 -22.19
C ARG A 223 31.45 15.99 -21.46
N LYS A 224 31.11 14.70 -21.36
CA LYS A 224 29.89 14.24 -20.65
C LYS A 224 30.05 14.36 -19.15
N LEU A 225 31.25 14.06 -18.63
CA LEU A 225 31.55 14.22 -17.20
C LEU A 225 31.52 15.69 -16.81
N THR A 226 32.18 16.56 -17.58
CA THR A 226 32.20 18.01 -17.32
C THR A 226 30.79 18.58 -17.25
N ARG A 227 29.93 18.26 -18.23
CA ARG A 227 28.54 18.74 -18.26
C ARG A 227 27.76 18.30 -17.02
N ARG A 228 27.83 17.01 -16.67
CA ARG A 228 27.10 16.47 -15.52
C ARG A 228 27.60 17.02 -14.20
N LEU A 229 28.91 17.25 -14.08
CA LEU A 229 29.50 17.82 -12.89
C LEU A 229 29.06 19.28 -12.70
N VAL A 230 28.93 20.06 -13.78
CA VAL A 230 28.38 21.43 -13.71
C VAL A 230 26.94 21.40 -13.19
N ASP A 231 26.07 20.57 -13.78
CA ASP A 231 24.67 20.44 -13.35
C ASP A 231 24.59 20.03 -11.87
N LEU A 232 25.37 19.03 -11.47
CA LEU A 232 25.37 18.51 -10.11
C LEU A 232 25.94 19.50 -9.09
N ASN A 233 26.99 20.24 -9.43
CA ASN A 233 27.54 21.30 -8.58
C ASN A 233 26.54 22.44 -8.36
N ALA A 234 25.72 22.77 -9.36
CA ALA A 234 24.65 23.75 -9.20
C ALA A 234 23.59 23.27 -8.20
N ASP A 235 23.23 21.98 -8.24
CA ASP A 235 22.33 21.38 -7.25
C ASP A 235 22.93 21.36 -5.85
N LEU A 236 24.19 20.93 -5.69
CA LEU A 236 24.89 20.95 -4.41
C LEU A 236 25.05 22.37 -3.84
N ALA A 237 25.28 23.38 -4.69
CA ALA A 237 25.32 24.77 -4.27
C ALA A 237 23.95 25.25 -3.76
N ALA A 238 22.85 24.83 -4.40
CA ALA A 238 21.51 25.13 -3.91
C ALA A 238 21.22 24.47 -2.56
N LEU A 239 21.62 23.21 -2.36
CA LEU A 239 21.49 22.50 -1.08
C LEU A 239 22.25 23.23 0.04
N ARG A 240 23.48 23.69 -0.23
CA ARG A 240 24.25 24.49 0.75
C ARG A 240 23.54 25.78 1.13
N ARG A 241 22.87 26.46 0.20
CA ARG A 241 22.05 27.65 0.51
C ARG A 241 20.85 27.33 1.41
N LEU A 242 20.33 26.11 1.34
CA LEU A 242 19.30 25.61 2.27
C LEU A 242 19.89 25.18 3.62
N GLY A 243 21.22 25.22 3.79
CA GLY A 243 21.91 24.69 4.96
C GLY A 243 21.86 23.16 5.03
N VAL A 244 21.80 22.50 3.88
CA VAL A 244 21.86 21.03 3.74
C VAL A 244 23.26 20.65 3.28
N GLU A 245 23.95 19.86 4.09
CA GLU A 245 25.30 19.36 3.82
C GLU A 245 25.32 17.84 3.75
N GLY A 246 26.34 17.29 3.09
CA GLY A 246 26.52 15.86 2.98
C GLY A 246 27.05 15.31 4.30
N ASP A 247 26.49 14.19 4.74
CA ASP A 247 26.85 13.57 6.02
C ASP A 247 27.95 12.50 5.89
N GLY A 248 28.47 12.30 4.68
CA GLY A 248 29.49 11.27 4.38
C GLY A 248 28.96 9.83 4.40
N ARG A 249 27.65 9.60 4.57
CA ARG A 249 27.03 8.27 4.70
C ARG A 249 26.03 7.94 3.58
N ASP A 250 26.12 8.66 2.45
CA ASP A 250 25.24 8.49 1.29
C ASP A 250 23.73 8.59 1.59
N VAL A 251 23.34 9.32 2.64
CA VAL A 251 21.91 9.53 2.95
C VAL A 251 21.24 10.23 1.76
N PRO A 252 20.08 9.74 1.26
CA PRO A 252 19.41 10.35 0.14
C PRO A 252 19.12 11.84 0.41
N VAL A 253 19.48 12.71 -0.54
CA VAL A 253 19.26 14.16 -0.43
C VAL A 253 17.82 14.52 -0.08
N SER A 254 16.84 13.77 -0.56
CA SER A 254 15.43 13.99 -0.23
C SER A 254 15.15 13.90 1.27
N ILE A 255 15.89 13.07 2.02
CA ILE A 255 15.76 12.91 3.48
C ILE A 255 16.38 14.10 4.19
N LEU A 256 17.60 14.50 3.80
CA LEU A 256 18.28 15.64 4.40
C LEU A 256 17.52 16.96 4.17
N VAL A 257 16.99 17.15 2.95
CA VAL A 257 16.15 18.31 2.61
C VAL A 257 14.85 18.28 3.39
N LEU A 258 14.23 17.10 3.53
CA LEU A 258 12.99 16.95 4.28
C LEU A 258 13.17 17.28 5.75
N GLU A 259 14.21 16.75 6.39
CA GLU A 259 14.56 17.05 7.77
C GLU A 259 14.75 18.56 7.97
N LYS A 260 15.59 19.19 7.13
CA LYS A 260 15.85 20.63 7.21
C LYS A 260 14.58 21.47 7.02
N MET A 261 13.75 21.10 6.06
CA MET A 261 12.48 21.77 5.78
C MET A 261 11.52 21.67 6.96
N LEU A 262 11.34 20.48 7.53
CA LEU A 262 10.45 20.27 8.67
C LEU A 262 10.96 20.98 9.93
N GLN A 263 12.26 20.98 10.19
CA GLN A 263 12.85 21.74 11.31
C GLN A 263 12.57 23.24 11.20
N GLU A 264 12.72 23.82 10.01
CA GLU A 264 12.46 25.26 9.79
C GLU A 264 10.97 25.59 9.92
N ILE A 265 10.08 24.74 9.39
CA ILE A 265 8.63 24.88 9.56
C ILE A 265 8.26 24.77 11.04
N GLY A 266 8.77 23.75 11.73
CA GLY A 266 8.51 23.48 13.14
C GLY A 266 8.98 24.61 14.05
N ARG A 267 10.16 25.18 13.79
CA ARG A 267 10.68 26.34 14.53
C ARG A 267 9.75 27.55 14.46
N ARG A 268 9.28 27.91 13.24
CA ARG A 268 8.34 29.02 13.04
C ARG A 268 7.00 28.73 13.70
N ARG A 269 6.44 27.56 13.41
CA ARG A 269 5.17 27.12 13.97
C ARG A 269 5.18 27.15 15.48
N ASN A 270 6.18 26.57 16.14
CA ASN A 270 6.24 26.51 17.60
C ASN A 270 6.37 27.88 18.27
N ALA A 271 6.99 28.85 17.60
CA ALA A 271 7.10 30.22 18.08
C ALA A 271 5.79 31.02 17.93
N GLU A 272 5.02 30.74 16.88
CA GLU A 272 3.78 31.45 16.55
C GLU A 272 2.51 30.73 17.04
N TYR A 273 2.62 29.49 17.52
CA TYR A 273 1.47 28.66 17.84
C TYR A 273 0.72 29.15 19.08
N ASP A 274 -0.48 29.66 18.84
CA ASP A 274 -1.43 30.07 19.86
C ASP A 274 -2.81 29.45 19.57
N ALA A 275 -2.98 28.18 19.92
CA ALA A 275 -4.29 27.54 19.97
C ALA A 275 -4.59 27.19 21.43
N GLY A 276 -5.34 28.05 22.10
CA GLY A 276 -5.89 27.76 23.42
C GLY A 276 -6.95 26.65 23.39
N PRO A 277 -7.43 26.21 24.56
CA PRO A 277 -8.55 25.28 24.63
C PRO A 277 -9.79 25.95 24.03
N GLU A 278 -10.38 25.33 23.01
CA GLU A 278 -11.61 25.81 22.39
C GLU A 278 -12.81 25.03 22.94
N SER A 279 -13.94 25.72 23.10
CA SER A 279 -15.22 25.09 23.42
C SER A 279 -15.87 24.41 22.21
N PHE A 280 -15.21 24.44 21.05
CA PHE A 280 -15.70 23.89 19.79
C PHE A 280 -14.62 23.16 18.99
N VAL A 281 -15.06 22.38 18.00
CA VAL A 281 -14.24 21.70 16.99
C VAL A 281 -14.80 22.00 15.61
N GLY A 282 -13.93 22.35 14.67
CA GLY A 282 -14.27 22.46 13.25
C GLY A 282 -14.18 23.90 12.72
N PRO A 283 -14.13 24.10 11.38
CA PRO A 283 -14.32 23.13 10.30
C PRO A 283 -13.27 22.01 10.26
N VAL A 284 -13.66 20.82 9.80
CA VAL A 284 -12.78 19.62 9.78
C VAL A 284 -12.59 19.11 8.36
N LEU A 285 -11.34 18.96 7.97
CA LEU A 285 -10.95 18.30 6.73
C LEU A 285 -10.36 16.92 7.04
N MET A 286 -11.04 15.87 6.61
CA MET A 286 -10.63 14.48 6.80
C MET A 286 -9.97 13.94 5.53
N ILE A 287 -8.82 13.26 5.66
CA ILE A 287 -8.05 12.78 4.52
C ILE A 287 -7.73 11.30 4.64
N ASN A 288 -7.95 10.54 3.55
CA ASN A 288 -7.55 9.14 3.45
C ASN A 288 -7.07 8.75 2.04
N GLY A 289 -6.44 7.58 1.90
CA GLY A 289 -5.97 7.09 0.60
C GLY A 289 -7.11 6.70 -0.36
N SER A 290 -8.17 6.08 0.16
CA SER A 290 -9.34 5.62 -0.60
C SER A 290 -10.56 5.48 0.32
N LEU A 291 -11.72 5.11 -0.23
CA LEU A 291 -12.95 4.79 0.51
C LEU A 291 -13.35 3.32 0.33
N GLY A 292 -12.37 2.43 0.22
CA GLY A 292 -12.63 1.01 -0.01
C GLY A 292 -13.25 0.30 1.19
N ALA A 293 -13.63 -0.97 1.01
CA ALA A 293 -14.33 -1.78 2.03
C ALA A 293 -13.46 -2.22 3.23
N GLY A 294 -12.42 -1.46 3.60
CA GLY A 294 -11.52 -1.77 4.70
C GLY A 294 -12.06 -1.33 6.06
N GLY A 295 -11.52 -1.95 7.12
CA GLY A 295 -11.91 -1.64 8.49
C GLY A 295 -11.57 -0.22 8.92
N ALA A 296 -10.44 0.32 8.45
CA ALA A 296 -10.03 1.70 8.73
C ALA A 296 -10.93 2.71 8.00
N GLU A 297 -11.26 2.46 6.73
CA GLU A 297 -12.15 3.28 5.92
C GLU A 297 -13.56 3.35 6.52
N ARG A 298 -14.06 2.25 7.08
CA ARG A 298 -15.33 2.26 7.82
C ARG A 298 -15.29 3.22 9.01
N GLN A 299 -14.24 3.16 9.81
CA GLN A 299 -14.09 4.05 10.97
C GLN A 299 -13.94 5.52 10.55
N PHE A 300 -13.20 5.78 9.46
CA PHE A 300 -13.07 7.10 8.85
C PHE A 300 -14.44 7.69 8.47
N VAL A 301 -15.26 6.91 7.76
CA VAL A 301 -16.59 7.32 7.29
C VAL A 301 -17.54 7.52 8.46
N ASN A 302 -17.53 6.60 9.44
CA ASN A 302 -18.34 6.71 10.65
C ASN A 302 -18.02 8.02 11.40
N THR A 303 -16.76 8.40 11.48
CA THR A 303 -16.34 9.67 12.09
C THR A 303 -16.88 10.87 11.33
N ALA A 304 -16.71 10.90 10.01
CA ALA A 304 -17.20 12.00 9.19
C ALA A 304 -18.72 12.17 9.30
N VAL A 305 -19.47 11.06 9.21
CA VAL A 305 -20.94 11.04 9.30
C VAL A 305 -21.42 11.48 10.68
N ALA A 306 -20.80 11.00 11.76
CA ALA A 306 -21.19 11.38 13.12
C ALA A 306 -20.96 12.87 13.38
N MET A 307 -19.83 13.43 12.94
CA MET A 307 -19.56 14.86 13.05
C MET A 307 -20.54 15.70 12.23
N GLN A 308 -20.83 15.29 10.99
CA GLN A 308 -21.80 15.98 10.12
C GLN A 308 -23.21 15.95 10.72
N SER A 309 -23.61 14.82 11.30
CA SER A 309 -24.89 14.68 12.01
C SER A 309 -24.97 15.62 13.22
N ALA A 310 -23.89 15.73 14.02
CA ALA A 310 -23.85 16.63 15.16
C ALA A 310 -23.99 18.10 14.72
N ILE A 311 -23.35 18.50 13.62
CA ILE A 311 -23.49 19.84 13.03
C ILE A 311 -24.94 20.11 12.62
N GLN A 312 -25.58 19.18 11.90
CA GLN A 312 -26.96 19.33 11.44
C GLN A 312 -27.97 19.42 12.59
N GLN A 313 -27.68 18.76 13.71
CA GLN A 313 -28.55 18.72 14.88
C GLN A 313 -28.20 19.77 15.95
N GLY A 314 -27.13 20.56 15.76
CA GLY A 314 -26.64 21.51 16.77
C GLY A 314 -26.18 20.84 18.07
N GLN A 315 -25.71 19.59 18.00
CA GLN A 315 -25.30 18.81 19.17
C GLN A 315 -23.80 18.98 19.46
N SER A 316 -23.44 18.93 20.74
CA SER A 316 -22.05 18.81 21.17
C SER A 316 -21.60 17.36 21.18
N ILE A 317 -20.29 17.15 20.98
CA ILE A 317 -19.64 15.85 21.14
C ILE A 317 -18.61 15.98 22.26
N ALA A 318 -18.70 15.11 23.26
CA ALA A 318 -17.80 15.13 24.42
C ALA A 318 -17.69 16.51 25.13
N GLY A 319 -18.76 17.31 25.08
CA GLY A 319 -18.81 18.65 25.66
C GLY A 319 -18.34 19.78 24.73
N TYR A 320 -17.90 19.47 23.51
CA TYR A 320 -17.45 20.46 22.53
C TYR A 320 -18.51 20.69 21.46
N GLY A 321 -18.83 21.95 21.16
CA GLY A 321 -19.65 22.29 20.00
C GLY A 321 -18.97 21.84 18.70
N VAL A 322 -19.73 21.39 17.70
CA VAL A 322 -19.16 20.97 16.41
C VAL A 322 -19.57 21.95 15.32
N LEU A 323 -18.59 22.62 14.72
CA LEU A 323 -18.78 23.61 13.67
C LEU A 323 -18.43 23.02 12.31
N GLY A 324 -19.31 23.24 11.32
CA GLY A 324 -19.12 22.78 9.96
C GLY A 324 -18.32 23.74 9.08
N PRO A 325 -17.94 23.31 7.87
CA PRO A 325 -18.25 21.99 7.28
C PRO A 325 -17.32 20.85 7.72
N VAL A 326 -17.80 19.61 7.59
CA VAL A 326 -16.93 18.42 7.47
C VAL A 326 -16.69 18.18 5.98
N GLN A 327 -15.43 18.01 5.59
CA GLN A 327 -15.03 17.73 4.22
C GLN A 327 -14.14 16.50 4.14
N VAL A 328 -14.22 15.76 3.04
CA VAL A 328 -13.39 14.57 2.79
C VAL A 328 -12.53 14.77 1.55
N VAL A 329 -11.23 14.50 1.68
CA VAL A 329 -10.32 14.38 0.55
C VAL A 329 -9.77 12.96 0.48
N CYS A 330 -9.80 12.37 -0.71
CA CYS A 330 -9.18 11.09 -0.99
C CYS A 330 -8.04 11.23 -1.99
N ARG A 331 -7.02 10.36 -1.87
CA ARG A 331 -6.01 10.24 -2.92
C ARG A 331 -6.60 9.74 -4.22
N SER A 332 -7.33 8.63 -4.19
CA SER A 332 -7.99 8.08 -5.37
C SER A 332 -9.16 7.17 -4.98
N LEU A 333 -10.26 7.28 -5.72
CA LEU A 333 -11.41 6.38 -5.63
C LEU A 333 -11.38 5.25 -6.67
N ARG A 334 -10.34 5.20 -7.52
CA ARG A 334 -10.21 4.25 -8.64
C ARG A 334 -8.92 3.43 -8.59
N SER A 335 -8.20 3.48 -7.47
CA SER A 335 -6.89 2.83 -7.34
C SER A 335 -6.95 1.29 -7.41
N ARG A 336 -8.11 0.73 -7.11
CA ARG A 336 -8.47 -0.70 -7.21
C ARG A 336 -9.99 -0.82 -7.29
N GLU A 337 -10.47 -1.99 -7.68
CA GLU A 337 -11.89 -2.30 -7.62
C GLU A 337 -12.43 -2.13 -6.19
N GLY A 338 -13.59 -1.49 -6.07
CA GLY A 338 -14.23 -1.19 -4.79
C GLY A 338 -13.48 -0.17 -3.94
N ALA A 339 -12.59 0.66 -4.49
CA ALA A 339 -11.91 1.74 -3.77
C ALA A 339 -12.83 2.93 -3.40
N ASP A 340 -14.07 2.94 -3.87
CA ASP A 340 -15.12 3.92 -3.62
C ASP A 340 -16.29 3.36 -2.80
N PHE A 341 -16.13 2.18 -2.21
CA PHE A 341 -17.19 1.43 -1.51
C PHE A 341 -18.04 2.28 -0.56
N PHE A 342 -17.43 3.16 0.25
CA PHE A 342 -18.14 4.03 1.20
C PHE A 342 -18.46 5.44 0.66
N ALA A 343 -18.19 5.74 -0.60
CA ALA A 343 -18.43 7.07 -1.18
C ALA A 343 -19.93 7.43 -1.19
N ALA A 344 -20.81 6.44 -1.40
CA ALA A 344 -22.26 6.66 -1.33
C ALA A 344 -22.70 7.12 0.07
N THR A 345 -22.20 6.47 1.13
CA THR A 345 -22.54 6.81 2.52
C THR A 345 -22.17 8.26 2.87
N LEU A 346 -21.02 8.76 2.42
CA LEU A 346 -20.63 10.16 2.64
C LEU A 346 -21.53 11.13 1.86
N ARG A 347 -21.90 10.78 0.62
CA ARG A 347 -22.79 11.59 -0.23
C ARG A 347 -24.18 11.70 0.39
N ASP A 348 -24.73 10.59 0.88
CA ASP A 348 -26.05 10.55 1.51
C ASP A 348 -26.09 11.37 2.81
N ALA A 349 -24.96 11.47 3.52
CA ALA A 349 -24.80 12.34 4.68
C ALA A 349 -24.57 13.83 4.31
N GLY A 350 -24.49 14.17 3.03
CA GLY A 350 -24.23 15.53 2.56
C GLY A 350 -22.77 15.99 2.71
N ILE A 351 -21.81 15.05 2.79
CA ILE A 351 -20.40 15.35 2.99
C ILE A 351 -19.69 15.43 1.63
N PRO A 352 -19.07 16.57 1.27
CA PRO A 352 -18.34 16.70 0.02
C PRO A 352 -17.09 15.82 0.02
N VAL A 353 -16.93 15.03 -1.05
CA VAL A 353 -15.77 14.17 -1.30
C VAL A 353 -15.01 14.69 -2.51
N SER A 354 -13.72 14.97 -2.35
CA SER A 354 -12.85 15.41 -3.43
C SER A 354 -11.66 14.44 -3.62
N VAL A 355 -11.15 14.35 -4.85
CA VAL A 355 -10.09 13.39 -5.23
C VAL A 355 -8.88 14.13 -5.79
N TYR A 356 -7.80 14.22 -5.02
CA TYR A 356 -6.66 15.06 -5.42
C TYR A 356 -5.77 14.44 -6.51
N SER A 357 -5.91 13.13 -6.81
CA SER A 357 -5.27 12.55 -8.00
C SER A 357 -5.82 13.11 -9.31
N ASP A 358 -7.06 13.58 -9.28
CA ASP A 358 -7.86 13.97 -10.45
C ASP A 358 -7.90 15.49 -10.60
N MET A 359 -7.61 16.22 -9.51
CA MET A 359 -7.41 17.66 -9.55
C MET A 359 -6.27 17.98 -10.52
N GLN A 360 -6.50 18.93 -11.43
CA GLN A 360 -5.39 19.61 -12.06
C GLN A 360 -4.58 20.28 -10.96
N ALA A 361 -3.25 20.30 -11.08
CA ALA A 361 -2.50 21.28 -10.31
C ALA A 361 -3.09 22.64 -10.69
N TRP A 362 -3.61 23.39 -9.73
CA TRP A 362 -4.25 24.66 -10.01
C TRP A 362 -3.19 25.59 -10.62
N GLY A 363 -3.31 25.78 -11.93
CA GLY A 363 -2.28 26.40 -12.75
C GLY A 363 -1.10 25.46 -13.00
N GLY A 364 -0.65 25.37 -14.26
CA GLY A 364 0.75 25.06 -14.58
C GLY A 364 1.72 26.13 -14.06
N CYS A 365 1.44 26.72 -12.90
CA CYS A 365 2.09 27.87 -12.33
C CYS A 365 3.13 27.40 -11.33
N GLU A 366 4.30 28.01 -11.40
CA GLU A 366 5.25 28.06 -10.32
C GLU A 366 4.50 28.25 -8.99
N PHE A 367 4.81 27.40 -8.02
CA PHE A 367 4.42 27.45 -6.60
C PHE A 367 3.59 28.70 -6.23
N SER A 368 2.34 28.50 -5.75
CA SER A 368 1.56 29.53 -5.06
C SER A 368 2.48 30.42 -4.21
N SER A 369 2.23 31.73 -4.11
CA SER A 369 3.11 32.67 -3.38
C SER A 369 3.46 32.19 -1.96
N LEU A 370 2.60 31.36 -1.35
CA LEU A 370 2.80 30.70 -0.06
C LEU A 370 3.86 29.57 -0.07
N LEU A 371 3.97 28.85 -1.19
CA LEU A 371 4.98 27.80 -1.41
C LEU A 371 6.30 28.38 -1.95
N ALA A 372 6.31 29.64 -2.40
CA ALA A 372 7.51 30.31 -2.92
C ALA A 372 8.72 30.21 -1.97
N PRO A 373 8.59 30.40 -0.63
CA PRO A 373 9.71 30.22 0.31
C PRO A 373 10.25 28.79 0.36
N TYR A 374 9.46 27.80 -0.06
CA TYR A 374 9.77 26.37 0.01
C TYR A 374 10.11 25.75 -1.34
N ARG A 375 10.03 26.50 -2.43
CA ARG A 375 10.29 26.06 -3.82
C ARG A 375 11.61 25.30 -3.97
N GLU A 376 12.67 25.85 -3.37
CA GLU A 376 14.01 25.26 -3.44
C GLU A 376 14.10 23.93 -2.67
N TYR A 377 13.34 23.75 -1.58
CA TYR A 377 13.26 22.45 -0.88
C TYR A 377 12.48 21.43 -1.71
N LEU A 378 11.29 21.84 -2.19
CA LEU A 378 10.35 20.95 -2.86
C LEU A 378 10.96 20.31 -4.11
N ARG A 379 11.86 20.99 -4.84
CA ARG A 379 12.51 20.44 -6.04
C ARG A 379 13.33 19.17 -5.81
N PHE A 380 13.80 18.94 -4.58
CA PHE A 380 14.60 17.77 -4.20
C PHE A 380 13.76 16.65 -3.58
N LEU A 381 12.45 16.85 -3.39
CA LEU A 381 11.56 15.81 -2.88
C LEU A 381 11.03 14.92 -4.01
N PRO A 382 10.53 13.71 -3.70
CA PRO A 382 9.93 12.84 -4.70
C PRO A 382 8.72 13.51 -5.37
N LYS A 383 8.60 13.36 -6.69
CA LYS A 383 7.55 14.02 -7.51
C LYS A 383 6.13 13.82 -6.95
N GLN A 384 5.81 12.64 -6.44
CA GLN A 384 4.48 12.34 -5.88
C GLN A 384 4.19 13.14 -4.60
N ILE A 385 5.23 13.46 -3.82
CA ILE A 385 5.12 14.30 -2.63
C ILE A 385 4.90 15.73 -3.04
N ILE A 386 5.68 16.25 -4.00
CA ILE A 386 5.48 17.60 -4.56
C ILE A 386 4.04 17.74 -5.08
N GLU A 387 3.60 16.82 -5.95
CA GLU A 387 2.25 16.85 -6.53
C GLU A 387 1.15 16.81 -5.46
N GLY A 388 1.30 15.94 -4.44
CA GLY A 388 0.33 15.83 -3.35
C GLY A 388 0.31 17.08 -2.49
N THR A 389 1.48 17.54 -2.06
CA THR A 389 1.62 18.71 -1.17
C THR A 389 1.10 19.97 -1.84
N THR A 390 1.44 20.24 -3.10
CA THR A 390 0.95 21.43 -3.81
C THR A 390 -0.57 21.44 -3.88
N LYS A 391 -1.19 20.38 -4.41
CA LYS A 391 -2.65 20.32 -4.58
C LYS A 391 -3.41 20.40 -3.26
N LEU A 392 -2.92 19.72 -2.23
CA LEU A 392 -3.58 19.70 -0.93
C LEU A 392 -3.43 21.02 -0.16
N THR A 393 -2.31 21.73 -0.34
CA THR A 393 -2.13 23.06 0.26
C THR A 393 -3.20 24.02 -0.25
N ASP A 394 -3.48 24.01 -1.56
CA ASP A 394 -4.51 24.85 -2.17
C ASP A 394 -5.91 24.49 -1.62
N VAL A 395 -6.24 23.21 -1.57
CA VAL A 395 -7.52 22.73 -1.00
C VAL A 395 -7.70 23.21 0.44
N MET A 396 -6.67 23.09 1.28
CA MET A 396 -6.72 23.52 2.69
C MET A 396 -6.81 25.04 2.82
N ARG A 397 -6.18 25.81 1.94
CA ARG A 397 -6.29 27.27 1.95
C ARG A 397 -7.66 27.76 1.49
N SER A 398 -8.29 27.06 0.56
CA SER A 398 -9.66 27.39 0.15
C SER A 398 -10.72 26.98 1.18
N SER A 399 -10.52 25.87 1.90
CA SER A 399 -11.47 25.38 2.90
C SER A 399 -11.25 25.88 4.32
N VAL A 400 -10.07 26.45 4.61
CA VAL A 400 -9.65 27.01 5.90
C VAL A 400 -10.00 26.10 7.09
N PRO A 401 -9.56 24.83 7.10
CA PRO A 401 -9.92 23.92 8.16
C PRO A 401 -9.21 24.31 9.47
N SER A 402 -9.94 24.24 10.57
CA SER A 402 -9.37 24.33 11.92
C SER A 402 -8.62 23.04 12.31
N VAL A 403 -9.08 21.92 11.77
CA VAL A 403 -8.53 20.58 12.01
C VAL A 403 -8.36 19.85 10.68
N VAL A 404 -7.16 19.32 10.45
CA VAL A 404 -6.91 18.31 9.41
C VAL A 404 -6.68 16.96 10.09
N HIS A 405 -7.52 15.98 9.79
CA HIS A 405 -7.44 14.62 10.33
C HIS A 405 -7.02 13.63 9.24
N ILE A 406 -5.77 13.17 9.30
CA ILE A 406 -5.12 12.36 8.27
C ILE A 406 -5.09 10.91 8.70
N TRP A 407 -5.61 10.02 7.86
CA TRP A 407 -5.73 8.60 8.18
C TRP A 407 -4.71 7.75 7.41
N GLN A 408 -4.12 6.80 8.12
CA GLN A 408 -3.16 5.80 7.64
C GLN A 408 -1.80 6.39 7.20
N ASP A 409 -0.74 5.60 7.39
CA ASP A 409 0.66 5.94 7.07
C ASP A 409 0.86 6.47 5.66
N GLY A 410 0.19 5.84 4.69
CA GLY A 410 0.34 6.15 3.27
C GLY A 410 -0.15 7.55 2.90
N SER A 411 -0.98 8.17 3.74
CA SER A 411 -1.51 9.51 3.52
C SER A 411 -0.70 10.58 4.25
N ILE A 412 0.07 10.22 5.28
CA ILE A 412 0.63 11.19 6.23
C ILE A 412 1.57 12.18 5.58
N PHE A 413 2.55 11.74 4.81
CA PHE A 413 3.62 12.65 4.38
C PHE A 413 3.13 13.88 3.62
N ALA A 414 2.58 13.69 2.41
CA ALA A 414 2.17 14.80 1.56
C ALA A 414 1.06 15.65 2.21
N CYS A 415 0.16 15.02 2.97
CA CYS A 415 -0.98 15.68 3.59
C CYS A 415 -0.58 16.50 4.83
N ALA A 416 0.31 15.98 5.68
CA ALA A 416 0.79 16.69 6.86
C ALA A 416 1.65 17.89 6.44
N LEU A 417 2.53 17.69 5.45
CA LEU A 417 3.31 18.80 4.88
C LEU A 417 2.40 19.88 4.27
N ALA A 418 1.36 19.47 3.53
CA ALA A 418 0.37 20.42 3.01
C ALA A 418 -0.35 21.19 4.13
N ALA A 419 -0.76 20.50 5.20
CA ALA A 419 -1.45 21.12 6.33
C ALA A 419 -0.57 22.13 7.08
N LEU A 420 0.72 21.80 7.25
CA LEU A 420 1.70 22.72 7.83
C LEU A 420 1.89 23.97 6.97
N LEU A 421 2.08 23.81 5.66
CA LEU A 421 2.24 24.92 4.71
C LEU A 421 0.95 25.74 4.56
N ALA A 422 -0.20 25.08 4.71
CA ALA A 422 -1.51 25.70 4.78
C ALA A 422 -1.81 26.38 6.13
N GLY A 423 -0.90 26.31 7.10
CA GLY A 423 -1.05 26.97 8.41
C GLY A 423 -2.23 26.41 9.21
N VAL A 424 -2.59 25.15 9.00
CA VAL A 424 -3.70 24.50 9.71
C VAL A 424 -3.39 24.47 11.21
N PRO A 425 -4.29 24.95 12.08
CA PRO A 425 -4.04 24.98 13.52
C PRO A 425 -3.84 23.59 14.10
N ARG A 426 -4.73 22.63 13.85
CA ARG A 426 -4.63 21.29 14.44
C ARG A 426 -4.48 20.22 13.37
N ILE A 427 -3.46 19.39 13.50
CA ILE A 427 -3.15 18.29 12.57
C ILE A 427 -3.14 16.99 13.39
N VAL A 428 -4.07 16.09 13.09
CA VAL A 428 -4.14 14.78 13.74
C VAL A 428 -3.78 13.70 12.74
N LEU A 429 -2.74 12.95 13.07
CA LEU A 429 -2.28 11.77 12.37
C LEU A 429 -2.96 10.56 13.02
N SER A 430 -3.76 9.79 12.29
CA SER A 430 -4.43 8.59 12.80
C SER A 430 -3.84 7.34 12.18
N VAL A 431 -3.04 6.62 12.98
CA VAL A 431 -2.46 5.33 12.61
C VAL A 431 -3.38 4.20 13.03
N ARG A 432 -3.52 3.20 12.17
CA ARG A 432 -4.59 2.17 12.28
C ARG A 432 -4.07 0.74 12.47
N THR A 433 -2.75 0.58 12.49
CA THR A 433 -2.04 -0.70 12.61
C THR A 433 -0.60 -0.40 13.02
N MET A 434 0.24 -1.42 13.09
CA MET A 434 1.67 -1.37 13.43
C MET A 434 2.45 -0.29 12.67
N PRO A 435 3.56 0.22 13.23
CA PRO A 435 4.41 1.17 12.52
C PRO A 435 4.97 0.58 11.22
N PRO A 436 5.30 1.42 10.23
CA PRO A 436 5.95 0.98 9.00
C PRO A 436 7.23 0.17 9.25
N VAL A 437 8.03 0.46 10.29
CA VAL A 437 9.26 -0.31 10.60
C VAL A 437 9.01 -1.79 10.87
N ASP A 438 7.84 -2.14 11.43
CA ASP A 438 7.40 -3.52 11.67
C ASP A 438 6.74 -4.15 10.42
N ARG A 439 6.67 -3.40 9.31
CA ARG A 439 6.03 -3.79 8.05
C ARG A 439 6.95 -3.44 6.87
N PRO A 440 8.03 -4.22 6.63
CA PRO A 440 9.04 -3.89 5.64
C PRO A 440 8.50 -3.63 4.22
N ASP A 441 7.38 -4.26 3.84
CA ASP A 441 6.71 -4.05 2.55
C ASP A 441 6.08 -2.65 2.40
N ARG A 442 5.83 -1.96 3.52
CA ARG A 442 5.23 -0.61 3.57
C ARG A 442 6.17 0.46 4.09
N TYR A 443 7.31 0.06 4.65
CA TYR A 443 8.31 0.97 5.16
C TYR A 443 8.89 1.84 4.05
N ARG A 444 9.18 3.08 4.42
CA ARG A 444 9.87 4.08 3.60
C ARG A 444 10.79 4.82 4.54
N VAL A 445 12.04 5.03 4.11
CA VAL A 445 13.06 5.68 4.93
C VAL A 445 12.68 7.12 5.32
N GLU A 446 11.84 7.78 4.54
CA GLU A 446 11.29 9.09 4.88
C GLU A 446 10.46 9.07 6.18
N TYR A 447 9.84 7.95 6.53
CA TYR A 447 8.91 7.91 7.66
C TYR A 447 9.57 8.24 9.00
N ASP A 448 10.81 7.81 9.23
CA ASP A 448 11.51 8.07 10.49
C ASP A 448 11.56 9.57 10.77
N ILE A 449 12.08 10.34 9.79
CA ILE A 449 12.23 11.79 9.87
C ILE A 449 10.85 12.48 9.90
N ILE A 450 9.89 12.02 9.10
CA ILE A 450 8.56 12.65 9.03
C ILE A 450 7.89 12.59 10.40
N TYR A 451 7.80 11.40 10.99
CA TYR A 451 7.14 11.26 12.28
C TYR A 451 7.93 11.96 13.38
N SER A 452 9.26 11.80 13.43
CA SER A 452 10.08 12.41 14.47
C SER A 452 9.98 13.94 14.47
N GLU A 453 10.00 14.58 13.30
CA GLU A 453 9.90 16.04 13.21
C GLU A 453 8.47 16.55 13.40
N LEU A 454 7.46 15.87 12.85
CA LEU A 454 6.06 16.26 13.01
C LEU A 454 5.64 16.29 14.49
N LEU A 455 6.05 15.28 15.29
CA LEU A 455 5.66 15.19 16.70
C LEU A 455 6.40 16.15 17.65
N LYS A 456 7.39 16.89 17.13
CA LYS A 456 8.02 18.03 17.82
C LYS A 456 7.23 19.33 17.63
N MET A 457 6.25 19.36 16.72
CA MET A 457 5.49 20.56 16.39
C MET A 457 4.22 20.66 17.24
N ARG A 458 3.93 21.85 17.78
CA ARG A 458 2.69 22.14 18.52
C ARG A 458 1.48 22.03 17.61
N GLY A 459 0.34 21.57 18.15
CA GLY A 459 -0.86 21.29 17.37
C GLY A 459 -0.73 20.14 16.37
N VAL A 460 0.30 19.29 16.49
CA VAL A 460 0.40 18.04 15.74
C VAL A 460 0.31 16.87 16.72
N ALA A 461 -0.66 16.00 16.50
CA ALA A 461 -0.93 14.86 17.35
C ALA A 461 -0.91 13.54 16.57
N LEU A 462 -0.43 12.47 17.20
CA LEU A 462 -0.54 11.11 16.70
C LEU A 462 -1.56 10.34 17.54
N SER A 463 -2.57 9.75 16.90
CA SER A 463 -3.55 8.87 17.54
C SER A 463 -3.43 7.46 16.99
N SER A 464 -3.66 6.48 17.85
CA SER A 464 -3.65 5.06 17.50
C SER A 464 -5.02 4.42 17.74
N ASN A 465 -5.34 3.33 17.05
CA ASN A 465 -6.56 2.57 17.30
C ASN A 465 -6.43 1.47 18.34
N SER A 466 -5.25 1.29 18.92
CA SER A 466 -4.96 0.29 19.96
C SER A 466 -3.78 0.74 20.82
N GLN A 467 -3.73 0.30 22.07
CA GLN A 467 -2.60 0.49 22.97
C GLN A 467 -1.35 -0.19 22.43
N PHE A 468 -1.48 -1.39 21.87
CA PHE A 468 -0.37 -2.12 21.27
C PHE A 468 0.29 -1.30 20.16
N ALA A 469 -0.49 -0.79 19.20
CA ALA A 469 0.08 0.06 18.16
C ALA A 469 0.60 1.39 18.73
N ALA A 470 -0.05 1.99 19.73
CA ALA A 470 0.46 3.22 20.37
C ALA A 470 1.86 3.01 20.96
N HIS A 471 2.03 1.93 21.73
CA HIS A 471 3.30 1.52 22.32
C HIS A 471 4.38 1.30 21.25
N ARG A 472 4.05 0.57 20.17
CA ARG A 472 5.00 0.29 19.09
C ARG A 472 5.44 1.53 18.32
N TYR A 473 4.56 2.51 18.11
CA TYR A 473 4.97 3.81 17.55
C TYR A 473 5.80 4.62 18.54
N ALA A 474 5.46 4.60 19.84
CA ALA A 474 6.24 5.26 20.87
C ALA A 474 7.67 4.72 20.94
N ASP A 475 7.84 3.40 20.94
CA ASP A 475 9.14 2.72 20.90
C ASP A 475 9.95 3.13 19.67
N TRP A 476 9.35 3.02 18.48
CA TRP A 476 10.03 3.34 17.23
C TRP A 476 10.45 4.80 17.14
N LEU A 477 9.60 5.72 17.59
CA LEU A 477 9.83 7.16 17.50
C LEU A 477 10.56 7.74 18.71
N GLY A 478 10.82 6.93 19.75
CA GLY A 478 11.44 7.37 20.99
C GLY A 478 10.62 8.43 21.74
N VAL A 479 9.29 8.32 21.72
CA VAL A 479 8.38 9.24 22.43
C VAL A 479 7.62 8.54 23.55
N ASP A 480 7.20 9.29 24.56
CA ASP A 480 6.34 8.77 25.63
C ASP A 480 4.99 8.30 25.07
N GLU A 481 4.64 7.03 25.31
CA GLU A 481 3.38 6.42 24.86
C GLU A 481 2.13 7.19 25.29
N ARG A 482 2.18 7.91 26.43
CA ARG A 482 1.07 8.73 26.92
C ARG A 482 0.76 9.92 26.01
N ARG A 483 1.67 10.28 25.10
CA ARG A 483 1.46 11.31 24.07
C ARG A 483 0.67 10.79 22.86
N ILE A 484 0.46 9.48 22.76
CA ILE A 484 -0.28 8.86 21.66
C ILE A 484 -1.64 8.38 22.18
N PRO A 485 -2.69 9.23 22.17
CA PRO A 485 -4.02 8.81 22.59
C PRO A 485 -4.54 7.64 21.77
N VAL A 486 -5.24 6.75 22.47
CA VAL A 486 -5.91 5.60 21.86
C VAL A 486 -7.38 5.92 21.57
N VAL A 487 -7.72 5.86 20.29
CA VAL A 487 -9.08 5.96 19.75
C VAL A 487 -9.47 4.60 19.18
N TYR A 488 -10.00 3.75 20.06
CA TYR A 488 -10.54 2.44 19.67
C TYR A 488 -11.55 2.54 18.53
N ASN A 489 -11.65 1.49 17.72
CA ASN A 489 -12.67 1.41 16.67
C ASN A 489 -14.08 1.48 17.30
N GLY A 490 -14.98 2.21 16.65
CA GLY A 490 -16.37 2.36 17.05
C GLY A 490 -17.29 1.56 16.13
N LEU A 491 -18.15 0.75 16.72
CA LEU A 491 -19.12 -0.05 16.00
C LEU A 491 -20.52 0.16 16.56
N ALA A 492 -21.50 -0.16 15.74
CA ALA A 492 -22.88 -0.32 16.12
C ALA A 492 -23.22 -1.82 16.04
N PRO A 493 -24.20 -2.31 16.82
CA PRO A 493 -24.70 -3.67 16.68
C PRO A 493 -25.05 -3.98 15.23
N LEU A 494 -24.53 -5.09 14.70
CA LEU A 494 -24.82 -5.50 13.34
C LEU A 494 -26.28 -5.98 13.25
N LYS A 495 -27.00 -5.48 12.24
CA LYS A 495 -28.34 -5.97 11.95
C LYS A 495 -28.25 -7.40 11.41
N SER A 496 -29.02 -8.32 11.99
CA SER A 496 -29.22 -9.66 11.43
C SER A 496 -30.25 -9.57 10.30
N VAL A 497 -29.78 -9.24 9.10
CA VAL A 497 -30.60 -9.22 7.88
C VAL A 497 -30.49 -10.58 7.23
N GLN A 498 -31.60 -11.31 7.21
CA GLN A 498 -31.72 -12.57 6.49
C GLN A 498 -31.73 -12.30 4.98
N ASP A 499 -31.14 -13.22 4.23
CA ASP A 499 -31.39 -13.35 2.80
C ASP A 499 -31.66 -14.82 2.46
N ASP A 500 -32.40 -15.05 1.37
CA ASP A 500 -32.86 -16.39 1.02
C ASP A 500 -31.68 -17.33 0.75
N ALA A 501 -30.58 -16.81 0.19
CA ALA A 501 -29.38 -17.58 -0.14
C ALA A 501 -28.64 -18.06 1.12
N CYS A 502 -28.37 -17.19 2.09
CA CYS A 502 -27.73 -17.56 3.35
C CYS A 502 -28.63 -18.48 4.16
N THR A 503 -29.96 -18.22 4.16
CA THR A 503 -30.93 -19.05 4.88
C THR A 503 -31.02 -20.45 4.29
N ALA A 504 -31.08 -20.60 2.96
CA ALA A 504 -31.07 -21.88 2.30
C ALA A 504 -29.76 -22.65 2.54
N MET A 505 -28.62 -21.95 2.48
CA MET A 505 -27.31 -22.54 2.79
C MET A 505 -27.23 -23.05 4.23
N MET A 506 -27.75 -22.28 5.19
CA MET A 506 -27.80 -22.69 6.59
C MET A 506 -28.71 -23.90 6.79
N ALA A 507 -29.90 -23.92 6.18
CA ALA A 507 -30.84 -25.04 6.27
C ALA A 507 -30.25 -26.35 5.71
N GLN A 508 -29.51 -26.28 4.60
CA GLN A 508 -28.79 -27.44 4.05
C GLN A 508 -27.66 -27.92 4.97
N PHE A 509 -27.03 -27.01 5.69
CA PHE A 509 -26.00 -27.35 6.67
C PHE A 509 -26.61 -27.96 7.94
N ASP A 510 -27.73 -27.41 8.42
CA ASP A 510 -28.52 -27.95 9.54
C ASP A 510 -28.97 -29.39 9.27
N ALA A 511 -29.46 -29.67 8.07
CA ALA A 511 -29.91 -31.02 7.69
C ALA A 511 -28.78 -32.07 7.80
N ARG A 512 -27.55 -31.68 7.44
CA ARG A 512 -26.37 -32.58 7.47
C ARG A 512 -25.67 -32.62 8.83
N THR A 513 -25.95 -31.66 9.71
CA THR A 513 -25.35 -31.53 11.05
C THR A 513 -26.43 -31.49 12.13
N SER A 514 -27.48 -32.29 11.98
CA SER A 514 -28.66 -32.29 12.88
C SER A 514 -28.35 -32.69 14.32
N ASP A 515 -27.23 -33.37 14.54
CA ASP A 515 -26.69 -33.71 15.86
C ASP A 515 -25.87 -32.57 16.50
N ALA A 516 -25.59 -31.48 15.77
CA ALA A 516 -24.80 -30.39 16.29
C ALA A 516 -25.54 -29.60 17.38
N ARG A 517 -24.81 -29.21 18.41
CA ARG A 517 -25.28 -28.41 19.56
C ARG A 517 -24.44 -27.16 19.80
N PHE A 518 -23.27 -27.08 19.16
CA PHE A 518 -22.34 -25.96 19.30
C PHE A 518 -21.72 -25.61 17.95
N THR A 519 -21.73 -24.33 17.59
CA THR A 519 -21.21 -23.80 16.32
C THR A 519 -20.05 -22.86 16.60
N VAL A 520 -18.86 -23.20 16.09
CA VAL A 520 -17.68 -22.31 16.11
C VAL A 520 -17.58 -21.62 14.76
N GLY A 521 -17.59 -20.29 14.76
CA GLY A 521 -17.58 -19.48 13.55
C GLY A 521 -16.32 -18.64 13.37
N THR A 522 -16.05 -18.21 12.15
CA THR A 522 -15.07 -17.16 11.87
C THR A 522 -15.54 -16.27 10.72
N VAL A 523 -15.14 -15.00 10.74
CA VAL A 523 -15.34 -14.05 9.65
C VAL A 523 -13.98 -13.47 9.29
N MET A 524 -13.46 -13.82 8.12
CA MET A 524 -12.10 -13.43 7.72
C MET A 524 -11.92 -13.39 6.21
N ARG A 525 -10.91 -12.62 5.76
CA ARG A 525 -10.37 -12.81 4.42
C ARG A 525 -9.45 -14.03 4.45
N VAL A 526 -9.74 -15.06 3.65
CA VAL A 526 -9.04 -16.34 3.69
C VAL A 526 -7.67 -16.22 3.01
N ASP A 527 -6.72 -15.66 3.74
CA ASP A 527 -5.33 -15.46 3.35
C ASP A 527 -4.36 -15.97 4.43
N ASP A 528 -3.07 -15.95 4.11
CA ASP A 528 -2.03 -16.51 4.97
C ASP A 528 -1.97 -15.82 6.35
N ASN A 529 -2.18 -14.50 6.43
CA ASN A 529 -2.20 -13.78 7.71
C ASN A 529 -3.24 -14.32 8.70
N LYS A 530 -4.37 -14.85 8.22
CA LYS A 530 -5.45 -15.39 9.07
C LYS A 530 -5.26 -16.85 9.49
N ARG A 531 -4.22 -17.51 9.00
CA ARG A 531 -3.88 -18.92 9.30
C ARG A 531 -5.06 -19.91 9.14
N PRO A 532 -5.75 -19.94 7.98
CA PRO A 532 -6.94 -20.77 7.81
C PRO A 532 -6.66 -22.27 7.90
N PHE A 533 -5.45 -22.73 7.59
CA PHE A 533 -5.07 -24.15 7.77
C PHE A 533 -5.01 -24.55 9.24
N LEU A 534 -4.35 -23.74 10.09
CA LEU A 534 -4.32 -23.94 11.55
C LEU A 534 -5.73 -23.93 12.14
N TRP A 535 -6.61 -23.06 11.62
CA TRP A 535 -8.01 -23.00 12.02
C TRP A 535 -8.74 -24.34 11.76
N VAL A 536 -8.53 -24.95 10.59
CA VAL A 536 -9.13 -26.25 10.25
C VAL A 536 -8.53 -27.39 11.08
N GLU A 537 -7.22 -27.39 11.34
CA GLU A 537 -6.58 -28.39 12.21
C GLU A 537 -7.11 -28.32 13.65
N ALA A 538 -7.27 -27.10 14.18
CA ALA A 538 -7.85 -26.89 15.50
C ALA A 538 -9.32 -27.36 15.56
N ALA A 539 -10.10 -27.07 14.51
CA ALA A 539 -11.48 -27.52 14.38
C ALA A 539 -11.57 -29.05 14.41
N GLN A 540 -10.71 -29.75 13.66
CA GLN A 540 -10.64 -31.21 13.66
C GLN A 540 -10.33 -31.77 15.07
N ARG A 541 -9.32 -31.21 15.74
CA ARG A 541 -8.92 -31.65 17.08
C ARG A 541 -10.02 -31.43 18.12
N PHE A 542 -10.69 -30.28 18.05
CA PHE A 542 -11.81 -29.98 18.95
C PHE A 542 -12.99 -30.93 18.71
N ALA A 543 -13.34 -31.19 17.44
CA ALA A 543 -14.41 -32.12 17.07
C ALA A 543 -14.15 -33.57 17.52
N ALA A 544 -12.88 -33.99 17.60
CA ALA A 544 -12.53 -35.33 18.08
C ALA A 544 -12.94 -35.59 19.55
N SER A 545 -12.99 -34.54 20.38
CA SER A 545 -13.45 -34.62 21.78
C SER A 545 -14.87 -34.11 21.99
N HIS A 546 -15.42 -33.36 21.02
CA HIS A 546 -16.73 -32.74 21.06
C HIS A 546 -17.54 -33.11 19.80
N PRO A 547 -18.08 -34.34 19.70
CA PRO A 547 -18.66 -34.86 18.44
C PRO A 547 -19.89 -34.09 17.96
N HIS A 548 -20.55 -33.32 18.84
CA HIS A 548 -21.71 -32.49 18.52
C HIS A 548 -21.35 -31.04 18.14
N VAL A 549 -20.09 -30.78 17.77
CA VAL A 549 -19.67 -29.47 17.27
C VAL A 549 -19.76 -29.40 15.74
N ARG A 550 -20.02 -28.21 15.21
CA ARG A 550 -19.88 -27.86 13.79
C ARG A 550 -19.21 -26.51 13.62
N PHE A 551 -18.81 -26.19 12.39
CA PHE A 551 -18.03 -24.99 12.12
C PHE A 551 -18.54 -24.21 10.91
N ILE A 552 -18.38 -22.89 10.93
CA ILE A 552 -18.75 -22.00 9.82
C ILE A 552 -17.60 -21.01 9.55
N MET A 553 -17.13 -20.98 8.30
CA MET A 553 -16.13 -20.03 7.81
C MET A 553 -16.77 -19.05 6.84
N VAL A 554 -16.83 -17.79 7.25
CA VAL A 554 -17.43 -16.70 6.47
C VAL A 554 -16.35 -15.83 5.85
N GLY A 555 -16.36 -15.73 4.52
CA GLY A 555 -15.45 -14.88 3.76
C GLY A 555 -14.82 -15.59 2.57
N GLY A 556 -14.21 -14.78 1.71
CA GLY A 556 -13.45 -15.25 0.55
C GLY A 556 -11.96 -14.93 0.68
N GLY A 557 -11.16 -15.39 -0.26
CA GLY A 557 -9.72 -15.11 -0.29
C GLY A 557 -8.97 -16.10 -1.16
N PRO A 558 -7.70 -15.82 -1.46
CA PRO A 558 -6.90 -16.63 -2.36
C PRO A 558 -6.70 -18.07 -1.88
N LEU A 559 -6.81 -18.35 -0.57
CA LEU A 559 -6.61 -19.68 -0.01
C LEU A 559 -7.90 -20.48 0.20
N LEU A 560 -9.08 -19.93 -0.15
CA LEU A 560 -10.37 -20.55 0.17
C LEU A 560 -10.50 -21.99 -0.36
N GLU A 561 -10.20 -22.21 -1.65
CA GLU A 561 -10.32 -23.53 -2.26
C GLU A 561 -9.30 -24.53 -1.68
N SER A 562 -8.04 -24.11 -1.51
CA SER A 562 -7.00 -24.96 -0.91
C SER A 562 -7.33 -25.37 0.53
N VAL A 563 -7.97 -24.48 1.30
CA VAL A 563 -8.42 -24.76 2.68
C VAL A 563 -9.62 -25.72 2.67
N ARG A 564 -10.55 -25.58 1.71
CA ARG A 564 -11.68 -26.50 1.53
C ARG A 564 -11.21 -27.91 1.22
N GLU A 565 -10.28 -28.07 0.27
CA GLU A 565 -9.67 -29.37 -0.05
C GLU A 565 -8.92 -29.97 1.14
N PHE A 566 -8.19 -29.14 1.89
CA PHE A 566 -7.50 -29.58 3.11
C PHE A 566 -8.48 -30.07 4.18
N ALA A 567 -9.59 -29.36 4.40
CA ALA A 567 -10.65 -29.81 5.31
C ALA A 567 -11.26 -31.15 4.88
N GLN A 568 -11.47 -31.38 3.58
CA GLN A 568 -11.92 -32.67 3.07
C GLN A 568 -10.92 -33.79 3.37
N ARG A 569 -9.62 -33.57 3.14
CA ARG A 569 -8.56 -34.54 3.46
C ARG A 569 -8.49 -34.89 4.94
N LEU A 570 -8.83 -33.95 5.83
CA LEU A 570 -8.90 -34.17 7.27
C LEU A 570 -10.22 -34.80 7.75
N GLY A 571 -11.14 -35.14 6.85
CA GLY A 571 -12.45 -35.71 7.19
C GLY A 571 -13.46 -34.69 7.74
N MET A 572 -13.19 -33.39 7.61
CA MET A 572 -14.00 -32.31 8.15
C MET A 572 -14.99 -31.69 7.15
N GLY A 573 -15.03 -32.18 5.90
CA GLY A 573 -15.80 -31.58 4.81
C GLY A 573 -17.30 -31.39 5.10
N GLU A 574 -17.93 -32.34 5.81
CA GLU A 574 -19.36 -32.25 6.18
C GLU A 574 -19.61 -31.47 7.48
N ARG A 575 -18.56 -31.19 8.26
CA ARG A 575 -18.66 -30.47 9.55
C ARG A 575 -18.30 -28.99 9.45
N ILE A 576 -17.77 -28.53 8.31
CA ILE A 576 -17.39 -27.12 8.08
C ILE A 576 -18.18 -26.54 6.91
N LEU A 577 -18.95 -25.48 7.17
CA LEU A 577 -19.61 -24.68 6.14
C LEU A 577 -18.68 -23.56 5.65
N PHE A 578 -18.35 -23.56 4.37
CA PHE A 578 -17.62 -22.47 3.71
C PHE A 578 -18.60 -21.57 2.93
N THR A 579 -18.92 -20.39 3.46
CA THR A 579 -19.96 -19.53 2.83
C THR A 579 -19.46 -18.77 1.60
N GLY A 580 -18.14 -18.63 1.46
CA GLY A 580 -17.54 -17.66 0.55
C GLY A 580 -17.76 -16.22 1.03
N LEU A 581 -17.55 -15.24 0.15
CA LEU A 581 -17.74 -13.82 0.47
C LEU A 581 -19.22 -13.52 0.77
N SER A 582 -19.49 -13.03 1.99
CA SER A 582 -20.84 -12.69 2.45
C SER A 582 -20.96 -11.23 2.87
N ARG A 583 -22.08 -10.61 2.54
CA ARG A 583 -22.47 -9.27 3.01
C ARG A 583 -23.38 -9.32 4.26
N ARG A 584 -23.80 -10.51 4.68
CA ARG A 584 -24.71 -10.72 5.82
C ARG A 584 -23.96 -11.15 7.08
N VAL A 585 -22.87 -10.47 7.41
CA VAL A 585 -22.02 -10.84 8.56
C VAL A 585 -22.84 -10.91 9.85
N GLY A 586 -23.74 -9.95 10.08
CA GLY A 586 -24.63 -9.97 11.26
C GLY A 586 -25.49 -11.23 11.36
N TYR A 587 -26.04 -11.73 10.24
CA TYR A 587 -26.81 -12.99 10.22
C TYR A 587 -25.94 -14.19 10.60
N TRP A 588 -24.74 -14.28 10.03
CA TRP A 588 -23.84 -15.39 10.32
C TRP A 588 -23.37 -15.39 11.78
N LEU A 589 -23.09 -14.22 12.35
CA LEU A 589 -22.74 -14.12 13.77
C LEU A 589 -23.85 -14.64 14.68
N THR A 590 -25.14 -14.49 14.34
CA THR A 590 -26.22 -15.07 15.15
C THR A 590 -26.30 -16.59 15.07
N GLN A 591 -25.54 -17.23 14.18
CA GLN A 591 -25.45 -18.70 14.09
C GLN A 591 -24.32 -19.27 14.96
N PHE A 592 -23.48 -18.42 15.57
CA PHE A 592 -22.28 -18.85 16.29
C PHE A 592 -22.54 -18.93 17.79
N ASN A 593 -21.97 -19.95 18.43
CA ASN A 593 -21.83 -20.02 19.89
C ASN A 593 -20.46 -19.50 20.35
N ALA A 594 -19.43 -19.63 19.51
CA ALA A 594 -18.10 -19.07 19.74
C ALA A 594 -17.49 -18.58 18.43
N PHE A 595 -16.63 -17.58 18.52
CA PHE A 595 -15.90 -17.03 17.37
C PHE A 595 -14.40 -17.34 17.49
N LEU A 596 -13.75 -17.77 16.41
CA LEU A 596 -12.34 -18.10 16.39
C LEU A 596 -11.57 -17.29 15.34
N LEU A 597 -10.51 -16.59 15.74
CA LEU A 597 -9.63 -15.83 14.84
C LEU A 597 -8.15 -16.05 15.20
N LEU A 598 -7.36 -16.57 14.27
CA LEU A 598 -5.97 -16.97 14.54
C LEU A 598 -4.95 -16.13 13.76
N SER A 599 -5.19 -14.83 13.66
CA SER A 599 -4.35 -13.93 12.87
C SER A 599 -2.89 -13.91 13.34
N ARG A 600 -1.95 -13.62 12.42
CA ARG A 600 -0.56 -13.27 12.75
C ARG A 600 -0.46 -11.82 13.22
N PHE A 601 -1.04 -10.91 12.43
CA PHE A 601 -0.99 -9.48 12.68
C PHE A 601 -2.38 -8.83 12.52
N GLU A 602 -2.74 -7.96 13.46
CA GLU A 602 -3.90 -7.08 13.40
C GLU A 602 -3.54 -5.68 13.91
N GLY A 603 -4.31 -4.66 13.49
CA GLY A 603 -4.45 -3.44 14.29
C GLY A 603 -5.39 -3.73 15.45
N LEU A 604 -6.61 -3.18 15.40
CA LEU A 604 -7.73 -3.63 16.22
C LEU A 604 -8.78 -4.29 15.31
N PRO A 605 -9.01 -5.62 15.38
CA PRO A 605 -9.88 -6.33 14.45
C PRO A 605 -11.36 -6.05 14.75
N ASN A 606 -12.03 -5.36 13.83
CA ASN A 606 -13.48 -5.07 13.94
C ASN A 606 -14.31 -6.34 14.16
N VAL A 607 -13.96 -7.46 13.51
CA VAL A 607 -14.75 -8.70 13.56
C VAL A 607 -14.81 -9.32 14.97
N LEU A 608 -13.78 -9.14 15.82
CA LEU A 608 -13.84 -9.60 17.22
C LEU A 608 -14.82 -8.76 18.04
N ILE A 609 -14.88 -7.46 17.76
CA ILE A 609 -15.80 -6.54 18.41
C ILE A 609 -17.24 -6.81 17.90
N GLU A 610 -17.43 -7.03 16.60
CA GLU A 610 -18.72 -7.39 15.99
C GLU A 610 -19.30 -8.69 16.55
N ALA A 611 -18.45 -9.72 16.73
CA ALA A 611 -18.84 -10.98 17.34
C ALA A 611 -19.37 -10.75 18.77
N GLN A 612 -18.66 -9.99 19.59
CA GLN A 612 -19.09 -9.71 20.96
C GLN A 612 -20.32 -8.81 21.04
N PHE A 613 -20.48 -7.82 20.16
CA PHE A 613 -21.75 -7.08 20.02
C PHE A 613 -22.93 -8.00 19.72
N SER A 614 -22.69 -9.12 19.03
CA SER A 614 -23.69 -10.14 18.72
C SER A 614 -23.86 -11.17 19.84
N GLY A 615 -23.20 -10.97 20.99
CA GLY A 615 -23.22 -11.87 22.13
C GLY A 615 -22.39 -13.14 21.95
N VAL A 616 -21.45 -13.15 21.01
CA VAL A 616 -20.61 -14.32 20.73
C VAL A 616 -19.26 -14.17 21.45
N PRO A 617 -18.92 -15.04 22.43
CA PRO A 617 -17.60 -15.04 23.03
C PRO A 617 -16.52 -15.47 22.03
N VAL A 618 -15.30 -15.00 22.24
CA VAL A 618 -14.23 -15.08 21.21
C VAL A 618 -12.99 -15.83 21.71
N VAL A 619 -12.34 -16.57 20.81
CA VAL A 619 -10.96 -17.06 20.96
C VAL A 619 -10.12 -16.38 19.90
N THR A 620 -9.03 -15.73 20.32
CA THR A 620 -8.12 -15.07 19.39
C THR A 620 -6.66 -15.25 19.77
N THR A 621 -5.76 -15.02 18.82
CA THR A 621 -4.34 -14.80 19.12
C THR A 621 -4.08 -13.36 19.55
N LEU A 622 -3.00 -13.13 20.31
CA LEU A 622 -2.42 -11.83 20.66
C LEU A 622 -1.73 -11.18 19.45
N ALA A 623 -2.46 -11.08 18.34
CA ALA A 623 -2.01 -10.49 17.09
C ALA A 623 -2.23 -8.97 17.15
N GLY A 624 -1.21 -8.23 17.56
CA GLY A 624 -1.30 -6.79 17.73
C GLY A 624 -2.37 -6.38 18.75
N GLY A 625 -3.28 -5.47 18.36
CA GLY A 625 -4.36 -4.99 19.22
C GLY A 625 -5.54 -5.97 19.40
N ALA A 626 -5.46 -7.21 18.89
CA ALA A 626 -6.52 -8.20 19.02
C ALA A 626 -6.86 -8.55 20.48
N GLY A 627 -5.85 -8.63 21.36
CA GLY A 627 -6.05 -8.92 22.79
C GLY A 627 -6.84 -7.82 23.52
N GLU A 628 -6.76 -6.56 23.06
CA GLU A 628 -7.50 -5.45 23.64
C GLU A 628 -9.00 -5.52 23.34
N ALA A 629 -9.38 -6.30 22.32
CA ALA A 629 -10.76 -6.62 22.00
C ALA A 629 -11.30 -7.77 22.84
N VAL A 630 -10.59 -8.30 23.85
CA VAL A 630 -11.07 -9.40 24.69
C VAL A 630 -10.96 -9.06 26.17
N GLN A 631 -11.98 -9.38 26.95
CA GLN A 631 -11.87 -9.46 28.41
C GLN A 631 -11.59 -10.92 28.79
N GLU A 632 -10.33 -11.23 29.07
CA GLU A 632 -9.84 -12.58 29.35
C GLU A 632 -10.69 -13.29 30.42
N GLY A 633 -11.17 -14.50 30.10
CA GLY A 633 -11.99 -15.33 31.00
C GLY A 633 -13.42 -14.83 31.22
N VAL A 634 -13.82 -13.70 30.62
CA VAL A 634 -15.19 -13.15 30.73
C VAL A 634 -15.89 -13.17 29.38
N THR A 635 -15.29 -12.56 28.36
CA THR A 635 -15.88 -12.45 27.02
C THR A 635 -15.14 -13.31 25.99
N GLY A 636 -14.02 -13.91 26.37
CA GLY A 636 -13.21 -14.72 25.49
C GLY A 636 -11.89 -15.16 26.12
N LEU A 637 -11.05 -15.78 25.28
CA LEU A 637 -9.70 -16.23 25.63
C LEU A 637 -8.69 -15.77 24.58
N THR A 638 -7.47 -15.49 25.03
CA THR A 638 -6.36 -15.12 24.17
C THR A 638 -5.25 -16.16 24.16
N LEU A 639 -4.59 -16.31 23.02
CA LEU A 639 -3.48 -17.25 22.80
C LEU A 639 -2.24 -16.51 22.29
N PRO A 640 -1.02 -16.97 22.61
CA PRO A 640 0.21 -16.39 22.04
C PRO A 640 0.19 -16.44 20.51
N ALA A 641 0.54 -15.34 19.83
CA ALA A 641 0.48 -15.31 18.37
C ALA A 641 1.54 -16.20 17.71
N ASP A 642 2.77 -16.24 18.24
CA ASP A 642 3.90 -16.85 17.50
C ASP A 642 4.06 -18.36 17.74
N THR A 643 3.59 -18.87 18.87
CA THR A 643 3.81 -20.27 19.29
C THR A 643 2.53 -21.12 19.32
N VAL A 644 1.36 -20.54 19.01
CA VAL A 644 0.08 -21.26 19.07
C VAL A 644 0.05 -22.47 18.13
N THR A 645 -0.38 -23.60 18.66
CA THR A 645 -0.57 -24.86 17.96
C THR A 645 -2.05 -25.26 17.91
N ALA A 646 -2.41 -26.19 17.02
CA ALA A 646 -3.78 -26.68 16.92
C ALA A 646 -4.33 -27.30 18.25
N PRO A 647 -3.53 -28.06 19.04
CA PRO A 647 -3.90 -28.47 20.39
C PRO A 647 -4.26 -27.30 21.32
N ASP A 648 -3.45 -26.24 21.36
CA ASP A 648 -3.70 -25.09 22.25
C ASP A 648 -5.04 -24.40 21.90
N VAL A 649 -5.33 -24.27 20.60
CA VAL A 649 -6.60 -23.71 20.14
C VAL A 649 -7.77 -24.62 20.50
N ALA A 650 -7.64 -25.94 20.35
CA ALA A 650 -8.69 -26.88 20.71
C ALA A 650 -8.98 -26.85 22.22
N GLU A 651 -7.96 -26.72 23.06
CA GLU A 651 -8.12 -26.54 24.51
C GLU A 651 -8.84 -25.22 24.84
N ALA A 652 -8.47 -24.12 24.18
CA ALA A 652 -9.18 -22.85 24.37
C ALA A 652 -10.65 -22.92 23.92
N LEU A 653 -10.96 -23.64 22.83
CA LEU A 653 -12.34 -23.87 22.39
C LEU A 653 -13.12 -24.72 23.40
N ALA A 654 -12.51 -25.76 23.97
CA ALA A 654 -13.13 -26.56 25.03
C ALA A 654 -13.45 -25.70 26.27
N ARG A 655 -12.53 -24.82 26.68
CA ARG A 655 -12.78 -23.88 27.76
C ARG A 655 -13.92 -22.90 27.45
N ILE A 656 -13.98 -22.35 26.23
CA ILE A 656 -15.12 -21.49 25.83
C ILE A 656 -16.43 -22.27 25.81
N HIS A 657 -16.42 -23.51 25.31
CA HIS A 657 -17.59 -24.38 25.34
C HIS A 657 -18.10 -24.57 26.77
N ASP A 658 -17.21 -24.87 27.71
CA ASP A 658 -17.55 -25.05 29.13
C ASP A 658 -18.04 -23.74 29.77
N MET A 659 -17.42 -22.61 29.43
CA MET A 659 -17.87 -21.28 29.88
C MET A 659 -19.29 -20.98 29.39
N CYS A 660 -19.60 -21.27 28.13
CA CYS A 660 -20.94 -21.10 27.57
C CYS A 660 -21.98 -22.01 28.25
N ALA A 661 -21.59 -23.24 28.60
CA ALA A 661 -22.46 -24.17 29.31
C ALA A 661 -22.70 -23.74 30.78
N ALA A 662 -21.67 -23.22 31.45
CA ALA A 662 -21.72 -22.83 32.86
C ALA A 662 -22.40 -21.47 33.08
N ASP A 663 -22.32 -20.54 32.13
CA ASP A 663 -22.84 -19.18 32.26
C ASP A 663 -23.78 -18.80 31.11
N PRO A 664 -25.11 -18.97 31.28
CA PRO A 664 -26.11 -18.52 30.30
C PRO A 664 -26.07 -17.00 30.03
N GLY A 665 -25.45 -16.21 30.91
CA GLY A 665 -25.30 -14.77 30.78
C GLY A 665 -24.08 -14.32 29.98
N ILE A 666 -23.22 -15.23 29.52
CA ILE A 666 -21.97 -14.88 28.83
C ILE A 666 -22.20 -14.02 27.58
N ALA A 667 -23.26 -14.30 26.82
CA ALA A 667 -23.61 -13.55 25.63
C ALA A 667 -23.92 -12.08 25.96
N ARG A 668 -24.69 -11.84 27.03
CA ARG A 668 -24.98 -10.49 27.50
C ARG A 668 -23.72 -9.80 28.02
N LYS A 669 -22.87 -10.50 28.77
CA LYS A 669 -21.59 -9.94 29.26
C LYS A 669 -20.68 -9.50 28.10
N ALA A 670 -20.57 -10.31 27.06
CA ALA A 670 -19.82 -9.98 25.84
C ALA A 670 -20.38 -8.72 25.16
N ALA A 671 -21.70 -8.65 24.98
CA ALA A 671 -22.35 -7.51 24.33
C ALA A 671 -22.25 -6.22 25.16
N ASP A 672 -22.45 -6.29 26.47
CA ASP A 672 -22.36 -5.15 27.39
C ASP A 672 -20.93 -4.60 27.43
N TRP A 673 -19.93 -5.49 27.53
CA TRP A 673 -18.52 -5.10 27.51
C TRP A 673 -18.13 -4.43 26.18
N ALA A 674 -18.52 -5.03 25.05
CA ALA A 674 -18.25 -4.45 23.74
C ALA A 674 -18.94 -3.08 23.57
N SER A 675 -20.19 -2.96 24.01
CA SER A 675 -20.97 -1.71 23.95
C SER A 675 -20.36 -0.60 24.80
N ALA A 676 -19.89 -0.92 26.00
CA ALA A 676 -19.27 0.05 26.90
C ALA A 676 -17.94 0.61 26.35
N ARG A 677 -17.20 -0.18 25.56
CA ARG A 677 -15.82 0.15 25.19
C ARG A 677 -15.61 0.51 23.71
N PHE A 678 -16.40 -0.08 22.81
CA PHE A 678 -16.25 0.05 21.36
C PHE A 678 -17.50 0.60 20.67
N SER A 679 -18.36 1.32 21.39
CA SER A 679 -19.49 2.02 20.75
C SER A 679 -19.01 3.14 19.83
N LEU A 680 -19.82 3.43 18.81
CA LEU A 680 -19.60 4.58 17.94
C LEU A 680 -19.44 5.88 18.76
N ASN A 681 -20.35 6.14 19.70
CA ASN A 681 -20.31 7.34 20.53
C ASN A 681 -19.00 7.50 21.29
N GLN A 682 -18.46 6.40 21.84
CA GLN A 682 -17.18 6.42 22.55
C GLN A 682 -16.01 6.74 21.61
N MET A 683 -15.96 6.13 20.41
CA MET A 683 -14.94 6.45 19.41
C MET A 683 -14.97 7.93 19.01
N ILE A 684 -16.17 8.46 18.74
CA ILE A 684 -16.34 9.85 18.28
C ILE A 684 -15.97 10.83 19.40
N ALA A 685 -16.39 10.55 20.64
CA ALA A 685 -15.98 11.33 21.80
C ALA A 685 -14.46 11.35 21.99
N SER A 686 -13.79 10.19 21.91
CA SER A 686 -12.33 10.10 21.99
C SER A 686 -11.64 10.84 20.83
N THR A 687 -12.19 10.77 19.62
CA THR A 687 -11.67 11.51 18.44
C THR A 687 -11.73 13.02 18.66
N VAL A 688 -12.86 13.54 19.14
CA VAL A 688 -13.03 14.98 19.39
C VAL A 688 -12.09 15.47 20.49
N ARG A 689 -11.87 14.67 21.55
CA ARG A 689 -10.86 14.99 22.58
C ARG A 689 -9.44 15.05 22.00
N CYS A 690 -9.10 14.18 21.04
CA CYS A 690 -7.80 14.21 20.37
C CYS A 690 -7.56 15.52 19.61
N TYR A 691 -8.61 16.14 19.06
CA TYR A 691 -8.48 17.45 18.40
C TYR A 691 -8.15 18.58 19.37
N GLN A 692 -8.41 18.42 20.66
CA GLN A 692 -8.18 19.44 21.68
C GLN A 692 -6.82 19.30 22.38
N MET A 693 -5.98 18.36 21.93
CA MET A 693 -4.64 18.23 22.47
C MET A 693 -3.74 19.40 22.01
N PRO A 694 -2.87 19.90 22.90
CA PRO A 694 -2.05 21.08 22.66
C PRO A 694 -0.93 20.91 21.62
#